data_AF-A0A2G6PSA6-F1
#
_entry.id   AF-A0A2G6PSA6-F1
#
_cell.length_a   1.000
_cell.length_b   1.000
_cell.length_c   1.000
_cell.angle_alpha   90.00
_cell.angle_beta   90.00
_cell.angle_gamma   90.00
#
_symmetry.space_group_name_H-M   'P 1'
#
loop_
_entity.id
_entity.type
_entity.pdbx_description
1 polymer ?
#
loop_
_entity_poly.entity_id
_entity_poly.type
_entity_poly.pdbx_seq_one_letter_code
_entity_poly.pdbx_strand_id
1 'polypeptide(L)'
;FFEGPYQDADQKDNVGPYFDTILDSLITPTVTEALNDGGIVYQGIGVGYGDGFPDNERYGMRGFTYYTSTAPGTQSDPTSAAQYYNYMQGLWRFGDETYFGGTGFPGSTGVTNIESDYMFPGDSDPLHWATAGIDPGFEWDEATDNNPAGDRRFVQSAGPFTLTPGAVNNITVGIVYGRGTEGNLFSSVDAMKRADTKAQALFDACFAILTPPDAPKLTIQELENQLVLTIENPVTSNNYLEQYAEEDKVNITDPTLDRVYTFEGYQIYQLLDEATGVSDLDDPEKARLVAQCDIENDIDRIINFEFDDELGFAVPVERVDGENKGIRHSFLVTEDEFAQGERALVNHKTYYYVAVAYAHNEFKKYDPTDALSLDGQKIPYISSRLSFDGTSIKSVAAVPHNPMPEADGTGQKIEYGSSPRITRLDGHGNGGNDLKLTQASKDFIVANGVMDAPTYEYGRGPLNIKVIDPLNVEDGYFECVFKDYAISPTFNAADTASWVINRYDKLGGTLLDSVESEFTIQFNNEQLIPQWGISVQIQQQPYFLTDLTGGGVIAPYSTDVLRSDIYYEDSSKRWLSGVQDNDGFFPTNWIRSGDYTPETDPNDPAYECNPNALSYLDPCSYRDQAGGDDDKEFTKLLDGTIAPHKLVGYQSDYMPMAYYNTSSVTSLQNGSSISYLPSVDIVLTQDRSKWTRCPVIELGRDPSLNVGGAEPGALRKSNSVDKYGNDDGTGTGMGWFPGYAIDVESGVRLYMAFGENSFLGNENGADMIWNPTDRLVDGVGSPLMGGVHPVYVYGYHYASIQGDPFIGNDFPAYIPSVAENNAGNELYNQYQLVEANNTVAKQFVYKNLAWIAYPLAAPGYDITNGFPTDAEIELRVNKEYKNYSATGQNGSRPMYSWSMDDIATTTGSIDRLAEALDMINVVPNPYYAYSEYERTRLDTRVKITNLPERCTVKIYSVNGKLIRTFKKDSPVTSIDWDLNNWKNIPVAGGVYLIHVDVPDVGEKVVKFFGGMRQVDLQGI
;
A
#
# COMPACT_ATOMS: atom_id res chain seq x y z
N PHE A 1 15.76 9.59 -45.25
CA PHE A 1 17.11 10.07 -44.87
C PHE A 1 16.98 10.57 -43.45
N PHE A 2 17.80 10.11 -42.52
CA PHE A 2 17.80 10.68 -41.16
C PHE A 2 18.79 11.83 -41.05
N GLU A 3 19.95 11.68 -41.69
CA GLU A 3 21.01 12.68 -41.71
C GLU A 3 21.73 12.57 -43.06
N GLY A 4 21.73 13.63 -43.86
CA GLY A 4 22.48 13.64 -45.12
C GLY A 4 23.69 14.57 -45.07
N PRO A 5 24.25 14.93 -46.24
CA PRO A 5 25.46 15.72 -46.33
C PRO A 5 25.22 17.17 -45.89
N TYR A 6 26.30 17.83 -45.43
CA TYR A 6 26.27 19.25 -45.12
C TYR A 6 25.82 20.08 -46.33
N GLN A 7 24.98 21.08 -46.04
CA GLN A 7 24.72 22.18 -46.95
C GLN A 7 26.01 22.98 -47.19
N ASP A 8 26.15 23.55 -48.39
CA ASP A 8 27.31 24.38 -48.72
C ASP A 8 27.30 25.65 -47.84
N ALA A 9 28.44 25.96 -47.21
CA ALA A 9 28.55 27.06 -46.25
C ALA A 9 28.19 28.43 -46.86
N ASP A 10 27.11 29.03 -46.38
CA ASP A 10 26.59 30.34 -46.78
C ASP A 10 26.60 31.38 -45.64
N GLN A 11 27.10 30.98 -44.46
CA GLN A 11 27.18 31.75 -43.21
C GLN A 11 25.82 32.16 -42.63
N LYS A 12 24.77 31.40 -42.93
CA LYS A 12 23.43 31.60 -42.39
C LYS A 12 22.97 30.34 -41.67
N ASP A 13 21.98 30.56 -40.81
CA ASP A 13 21.09 29.51 -40.34
C ASP A 13 19.86 29.52 -41.26
N ASN A 14 19.77 28.55 -42.17
CA ASN A 14 18.73 28.50 -43.19
C ASN A 14 17.38 28.14 -42.55
N VAL A 15 16.30 28.77 -43.00
CA VAL A 15 14.98 28.58 -42.35
C VAL A 15 14.49 27.12 -42.41
N GLY A 16 14.00 26.61 -41.28
CA GLY A 16 13.35 25.31 -41.17
C GLY A 16 12.31 25.28 -40.06
N PRO A 17 11.56 24.18 -39.91
CA PRO A 17 10.61 24.06 -38.82
C PRO A 17 11.34 23.92 -37.48
N TYR A 18 11.06 24.83 -36.56
CA TYR A 18 11.65 24.84 -35.21
C TYR A 18 10.56 24.92 -34.15
N PHE A 19 10.87 24.39 -32.96
CA PHE A 19 9.96 24.47 -31.82
C PHE A 19 10.19 25.78 -31.06
N ASP A 20 9.19 26.65 -31.00
CA ASP A 20 9.27 27.90 -30.24
C ASP A 20 8.92 27.62 -28.77
N THR A 21 9.95 27.60 -27.92
CA THR A 21 9.82 27.38 -26.48
C THR A 21 8.97 28.41 -25.72
N ILE A 22 8.71 29.58 -26.31
CA ILE A 22 7.86 30.63 -25.70
C ILE A 22 6.40 30.42 -26.08
N LEU A 23 6.14 29.98 -27.32
CA LEU A 23 4.80 29.71 -27.84
C LEU A 23 4.34 28.28 -27.63
N ASP A 24 5.22 27.40 -27.14
CA ASP A 24 5.00 25.97 -26.92
C ASP A 24 4.39 25.29 -28.16
N SER A 25 4.91 25.65 -29.33
CA SER A 25 4.39 25.17 -30.60
C SER A 25 5.48 25.07 -31.66
N LEU A 26 5.27 24.12 -32.58
CA LEU A 26 6.11 23.95 -33.75
C LEU A 26 5.76 25.05 -34.78
N ILE A 27 6.75 25.85 -35.14
CA ILE A 27 6.63 26.89 -36.15
C ILE A 27 7.18 26.37 -37.47
N THR A 28 6.33 26.26 -38.49
CA THR A 28 6.71 25.84 -39.84
C THR A 28 6.82 27.06 -40.76
N PRO A 29 7.97 27.27 -41.43
CA PRO A 29 8.11 28.37 -42.40
C PRO A 29 7.21 28.16 -43.61
N THR A 30 6.84 29.23 -44.30
CA THR A 30 6.10 29.09 -45.57
C THR A 30 7.01 28.52 -46.65
N VAL A 31 6.42 27.80 -47.63
CA VAL A 31 7.17 27.23 -48.76
C VAL A 31 7.99 28.31 -49.49
N THR A 32 7.44 29.51 -49.66
CA THR A 32 8.16 30.62 -50.31
C THR A 32 9.36 31.10 -49.50
N GLU A 33 9.27 31.16 -48.16
CA GLU A 33 10.40 31.53 -47.30
C GLU A 33 11.51 30.47 -47.37
N ALA A 34 11.15 29.18 -47.25
CA ALA A 34 12.09 28.09 -47.34
C ALA A 34 12.83 28.03 -48.69
N LEU A 35 12.12 28.22 -49.81
CA LEU A 35 12.76 28.25 -51.14
C LEU A 35 13.73 29.42 -51.32
N ASN A 36 13.40 30.60 -50.81
CA ASN A 36 14.23 31.80 -50.97
C ASN A 36 15.53 31.75 -50.15
N ASP A 37 15.55 30.97 -49.07
CA ASP A 37 16.69 30.91 -48.15
C ASP A 37 17.34 29.51 -48.11
N GLY A 38 17.07 28.64 -49.10
CA GLY A 38 17.69 27.31 -49.16
C GLY A 38 17.25 26.36 -48.03
N GLY A 39 16.16 26.68 -47.36
CA GLY A 39 15.60 25.99 -46.20
C GLY A 39 14.77 24.74 -46.52
N ILE A 40 13.94 24.35 -45.54
CA ILE A 40 13.02 23.21 -45.59
C ILE A 40 11.70 23.55 -44.88
N VAL A 41 10.63 22.78 -45.15
CA VAL A 41 9.31 22.94 -44.49
C VAL A 41 8.87 21.72 -43.67
N TYR A 42 9.60 20.61 -43.74
CA TYR A 42 9.32 19.41 -42.93
C TYR A 42 10.57 19.00 -42.15
N GLN A 43 10.43 18.66 -40.87
CA GLN A 43 11.57 18.24 -40.04
C GLN A 43 12.22 16.95 -40.55
N GLY A 44 11.46 16.07 -41.22
CA GLY A 44 11.96 14.80 -41.75
C GLY A 44 12.81 14.89 -43.03
N ILE A 45 13.01 16.08 -43.61
CA ILE A 45 13.78 16.28 -44.86
C ILE A 45 15.09 17.07 -44.66
N GLY A 46 15.55 17.22 -43.42
CA GLY A 46 16.84 17.81 -43.08
C GLY A 46 16.96 18.15 -41.60
N VAL A 47 18.18 18.34 -41.09
CA VAL A 47 18.45 18.70 -39.69
C VAL A 47 19.33 19.94 -39.60
N GLY A 48 19.26 20.66 -38.48
CA GLY A 48 20.04 21.88 -38.23
C GLY A 48 19.41 23.18 -38.74
N TYR A 49 18.26 23.12 -39.41
CA TYR A 49 17.60 24.31 -39.95
C TYR A 49 16.82 25.08 -38.87
N GLY A 50 17.05 26.38 -38.75
CA GLY A 50 16.34 27.28 -37.84
C GLY A 50 16.71 27.10 -36.36
N ASP A 51 17.88 26.52 -36.05
CA ASP A 51 18.32 26.22 -34.69
C ASP A 51 19.25 27.28 -34.06
N GLY A 52 19.56 28.34 -34.82
CA GLY A 52 20.41 29.46 -34.43
C GLY A 52 21.90 29.26 -34.69
N PHE A 53 22.33 28.12 -35.24
CA PHE A 53 23.73 27.82 -35.55
C PHE A 53 24.00 27.83 -37.06
N PRO A 54 24.70 28.86 -37.58
CA PRO A 54 25.00 28.91 -39.01
C PRO A 54 25.84 27.73 -39.52
N ASP A 55 25.55 27.29 -40.74
CA ASP A 55 26.29 26.27 -41.51
C ASP A 55 26.34 24.86 -40.85
N ASN A 56 25.39 24.52 -39.97
CA ASN A 56 25.28 23.17 -39.40
C ASN A 56 24.24 22.29 -40.13
N GLU A 57 23.53 22.84 -41.12
CA GLU A 57 22.42 22.24 -41.82
C GLU A 57 22.86 21.05 -42.64
N ARG A 58 22.03 20.01 -42.62
CA ARG A 58 22.25 18.80 -43.38
C ARG A 58 21.05 18.48 -44.22
N TYR A 59 21.28 18.29 -45.51
CA TYR A 59 20.23 17.93 -46.45
C TYR A 59 19.64 16.57 -46.09
N GLY A 60 18.32 16.45 -46.13
CA GLY A 60 17.66 15.16 -46.31
C GLY A 60 17.54 14.81 -47.78
N MET A 61 16.52 14.01 -48.11
CA MET A 61 16.16 13.75 -49.51
C MET A 61 15.65 15.05 -50.14
N ARG A 62 16.24 15.49 -51.25
CA ARG A 62 15.86 16.68 -52.02
C ARG A 62 15.12 16.33 -53.32
N GLY A 63 15.25 15.09 -53.78
CA GLY A 63 14.47 14.58 -54.90
C GLY A 63 14.28 13.07 -54.81
N PHE A 64 13.16 12.60 -55.31
CA PHE A 64 12.83 11.18 -55.41
C PHE A 64 12.36 10.87 -56.82
N THR A 65 13.12 10.04 -57.54
CA THR A 65 12.74 9.56 -58.86
C THR A 65 12.79 8.03 -58.91
N TYR A 66 12.26 7.45 -59.99
CA TYR A 66 12.33 6.01 -60.22
C TYR A 66 12.58 5.70 -61.69
N TYR A 67 13.05 4.49 -61.95
CA TYR A 67 13.06 3.92 -63.29
C TYR A 67 12.72 2.43 -63.22
N THR A 68 12.18 1.90 -64.31
CA THR A 68 11.72 0.50 -64.35
C THR A 68 12.13 -0.17 -65.65
N SER A 69 12.50 -1.45 -65.55
CA SER A 69 12.98 -2.23 -66.69
C SER A 69 11.89 -2.50 -67.75
N THR A 70 10.61 -2.26 -67.42
CA THR A 70 9.45 -2.50 -68.29
C THR A 70 8.90 -1.24 -68.95
N ALA A 71 9.46 -0.05 -68.65
CA ALA A 71 9.00 1.23 -69.18
C ALA A 71 9.56 1.55 -70.57
N PRO A 72 9.00 2.56 -71.27
CA PRO A 72 9.57 3.10 -72.51
C PRO A 72 11.05 3.50 -72.36
N GLY A 73 11.77 3.58 -73.48
CA GLY A 73 13.22 3.89 -73.51
C GLY A 73 13.63 5.13 -72.71
N THR A 74 12.76 6.12 -72.58
CA THR A 74 12.99 7.38 -71.84
C THR A 74 12.91 7.25 -70.31
N GLN A 75 12.29 6.17 -69.82
CA GLN A 75 12.00 5.92 -68.39
C GLN A 75 12.57 4.58 -67.89
N SER A 76 13.38 3.92 -68.71
CA SER A 76 13.97 2.59 -68.46
C SER A 76 15.44 2.66 -68.05
N ASP A 77 15.99 1.49 -67.69
CA ASP A 77 17.34 1.36 -67.13
C ASP A 77 18.41 2.16 -67.91
N PRO A 78 19.25 2.94 -67.20
CA PRO A 78 20.34 3.70 -67.80
C PRO A 78 21.44 2.80 -68.37
N THR A 79 21.95 3.15 -69.54
CA THR A 79 22.98 2.40 -70.29
C THR A 79 24.31 3.15 -70.40
N SER A 80 24.40 4.38 -69.88
CA SER A 80 25.63 5.18 -69.86
C SER A 80 25.74 5.99 -68.57
N ALA A 81 26.96 6.37 -68.20
CA ALA A 81 27.22 7.16 -66.99
C ALA A 81 26.45 8.49 -66.96
N ALA A 82 26.27 9.14 -68.11
CA ALA A 82 25.48 10.37 -68.22
C ALA A 82 23.99 10.13 -67.88
N GLN A 83 23.44 8.98 -68.27
CA GLN A 83 22.05 8.64 -67.95
C GLN A 83 21.87 8.30 -66.47
N TYR A 84 22.83 7.60 -65.85
CA TYR A 84 22.85 7.42 -64.39
C TYR A 84 22.92 8.77 -63.66
N TYR A 85 23.77 9.67 -64.15
CA TYR A 85 23.93 10.99 -63.55
C TYR A 85 22.65 11.81 -63.63
N ASN A 86 21.94 11.79 -64.76
CA ASN A 86 20.64 12.46 -64.89
C ASN A 86 19.64 11.98 -63.83
N TYR A 87 19.50 10.65 -63.64
CA TYR A 87 18.65 10.11 -62.58
C TYR A 87 19.10 10.53 -61.17
N MET A 88 20.41 10.57 -60.90
CA MET A 88 20.93 11.07 -59.62
C MET A 88 20.68 12.57 -59.42
N GLN A 89 20.45 13.35 -60.48
CA GLN A 89 20.05 14.75 -60.41
C GLN A 89 18.53 14.93 -60.27
N GLY A 90 17.74 13.86 -60.19
CA GLY A 90 16.27 13.92 -60.18
C GLY A 90 15.64 13.99 -61.57
N LEU A 91 16.44 14.00 -62.65
CA LEU A 91 15.97 14.10 -64.02
C LEU A 91 15.70 12.73 -64.64
N TRP A 92 14.85 12.69 -65.66
CA TRP A 92 14.68 11.50 -66.49
C TRP A 92 15.94 11.15 -67.28
N ARG A 93 15.96 9.94 -67.88
CA ARG A 93 17.13 9.36 -68.55
C ARG A 93 17.88 10.31 -69.50
N PHE A 94 17.16 11.17 -70.23
CA PHE A 94 17.73 12.10 -71.21
C PHE A 94 17.76 13.56 -70.76
N GLY A 95 17.54 13.83 -69.46
CA GLY A 95 17.59 15.16 -68.86
C GLY A 95 16.25 15.90 -68.88
N ASP A 96 15.14 15.21 -69.15
CA ASP A 96 13.80 15.78 -69.02
C ASP A 96 13.41 15.95 -67.55
N GLU A 97 12.71 17.02 -67.21
CA GLU A 97 12.19 17.28 -65.86
C GLU A 97 11.05 16.31 -65.48
N THR A 98 10.88 16.10 -64.17
CA THR A 98 9.77 15.34 -63.59
C THR A 98 8.56 16.25 -63.35
N TYR A 99 7.36 15.74 -63.63
CA TYR A 99 6.09 16.48 -63.48
C TYR A 99 5.11 15.73 -62.58
N PHE A 100 4.21 16.44 -61.91
CA PHE A 100 3.23 15.85 -60.99
C PHE A 100 2.13 15.09 -61.75
N GLY A 101 1.74 13.91 -61.24
CA GLY A 101 0.70 13.03 -61.79
C GLY A 101 1.22 11.96 -62.75
N GLY A 102 0.41 10.93 -63.05
CA GLY A 102 0.72 9.87 -64.01
C GLY A 102 2.04 9.14 -63.71
N THR A 103 2.85 8.88 -64.75
CA THR A 103 4.20 8.32 -64.55
C THR A 103 5.23 9.38 -64.18
N GLY A 104 4.84 10.66 -64.17
CA GLY A 104 5.68 11.85 -64.01
C GLY A 104 6.57 12.22 -65.20
N PHE A 105 6.43 11.53 -66.34
CA PHE A 105 7.15 11.84 -67.59
C PHE A 105 6.33 12.80 -68.47
N PRO A 106 6.94 13.84 -69.08
CA PRO A 106 6.26 14.79 -69.95
C PRO A 106 5.41 14.11 -71.03
N GLY A 107 4.10 14.41 -71.05
CA GLY A 107 3.16 13.90 -72.05
C GLY A 107 2.67 12.47 -71.84
N SER A 108 2.97 11.82 -70.71
CA SER A 108 2.29 10.58 -70.33
C SER A 108 0.88 10.85 -69.79
N THR A 109 0.03 9.82 -69.79
CA THR A 109 -1.38 9.96 -69.36
C THR A 109 -1.46 10.26 -67.87
N GLY A 110 -2.24 11.26 -67.47
CA GLY A 110 -2.41 11.66 -66.06
C GLY A 110 -1.43 12.73 -65.56
N VAL A 111 -0.39 13.08 -66.35
CA VAL A 111 0.64 14.06 -65.96
C VAL A 111 0.16 15.51 -66.18
N THR A 112 0.49 16.38 -65.24
CA THR A 112 0.25 17.82 -65.29
C THR A 112 1.44 18.58 -65.92
N ASN A 113 1.38 19.92 -65.96
CA ASN A 113 2.53 20.76 -66.36
C ASN A 113 3.24 21.37 -65.14
N ILE A 114 3.01 20.82 -63.94
CA ILE A 114 3.62 21.28 -62.69
C ILE A 114 4.85 20.42 -62.44
N GLU A 115 6.04 21.02 -62.39
CA GLU A 115 7.29 20.32 -62.07
C GLU A 115 7.22 19.76 -60.64
N SER A 116 7.82 18.59 -60.44
CA SER A 116 7.78 17.93 -59.13
C SER A 116 9.08 17.23 -58.77
N ASP A 117 9.60 17.53 -57.58
CA ASP A 117 10.86 16.96 -57.07
C ASP A 117 10.68 15.56 -56.45
N TYR A 118 9.47 15.22 -56.01
CA TYR A 118 9.16 13.92 -55.39
C TYR A 118 8.06 13.20 -56.15
N MET A 119 8.37 12.02 -56.67
CA MET A 119 7.38 11.19 -57.34
C MET A 119 6.52 10.40 -56.34
N PHE A 120 5.21 10.40 -56.55
CA PHE A 120 4.22 9.70 -55.71
C PHE A 120 4.20 10.12 -54.22
N PRO A 121 4.12 11.42 -53.90
CA PRO A 121 4.13 11.87 -52.50
C PRO A 121 2.84 11.50 -51.75
N GLY A 122 1.73 11.22 -52.43
CA GLY A 122 0.45 10.91 -51.78
C GLY A 122 0.01 12.04 -50.84
N ASP A 123 -0.37 11.65 -49.62
CA ASP A 123 -0.76 12.52 -48.49
C ASP A 123 0.45 13.02 -47.67
N SER A 124 1.69 12.61 -48.00
CA SER A 124 2.87 12.97 -47.21
C SER A 124 3.43 14.38 -47.52
N ASP A 125 2.85 15.09 -48.49
CA ASP A 125 3.22 16.45 -48.87
C ASP A 125 2.05 17.46 -48.75
N PRO A 126 1.54 17.73 -47.52
CA PRO A 126 0.38 18.61 -47.31
C PRO A 126 0.63 20.09 -47.65
N LEU A 127 1.89 20.53 -47.67
CA LEU A 127 2.28 21.91 -48.03
C LEU A 127 2.65 22.05 -49.51
N HIS A 128 2.53 20.97 -50.30
CA HIS A 128 2.90 20.94 -51.72
C HIS A 128 4.37 21.34 -51.96
N TRP A 129 5.27 20.95 -51.05
CA TRP A 129 6.70 21.17 -51.15
C TRP A 129 7.28 20.58 -52.44
N ALA A 130 6.78 19.42 -52.86
CA ALA A 130 7.21 18.76 -54.07
C ALA A 130 6.99 19.58 -55.33
N THR A 131 6.02 20.50 -55.33
CA THR A 131 5.64 21.34 -56.46
C THR A 131 5.88 22.83 -56.18
N ALA A 132 6.84 23.12 -55.30
CA ALA A 132 7.20 24.48 -54.88
C ALA A 132 6.01 25.32 -54.36
N GLY A 133 5.04 24.67 -53.71
CA GLY A 133 3.86 25.28 -53.09
C GLY A 133 2.65 25.40 -54.01
N ILE A 134 2.70 24.84 -55.23
CA ILE A 134 1.59 24.86 -56.19
C ILE A 134 0.69 23.65 -55.94
N ASP A 135 -0.55 23.86 -55.47
CA ASP A 135 -1.56 22.81 -55.32
C ASP A 135 -1.94 22.20 -56.69
N PRO A 136 -1.64 20.91 -56.93
CA PRO A 136 -1.98 20.22 -58.19
C PRO A 136 -3.48 19.85 -58.31
N GLY A 137 -4.24 19.91 -57.21
CA GLY A 137 -5.68 19.69 -57.15
C GLY A 137 -6.13 18.24 -56.97
N PHE A 138 -5.20 17.29 -56.79
CA PHE A 138 -5.47 15.88 -56.46
C PHE A 138 -4.24 15.20 -55.82
N GLU A 139 -4.47 14.12 -55.06
CA GLU A 139 -3.40 13.30 -54.48
C GLU A 139 -2.78 12.38 -55.53
N TRP A 140 -1.45 12.27 -55.53
CA TRP A 140 -0.70 11.47 -56.50
C TRP A 140 0.04 10.33 -55.83
N ASP A 141 -0.43 9.11 -56.05
CA ASP A 141 0.21 7.89 -55.54
C ASP A 141 0.20 6.75 -56.59
N GLU A 142 0.89 5.67 -56.27
CA GLU A 142 0.96 4.49 -57.14
C GLU A 142 -0.36 3.69 -57.23
N ALA A 143 -1.32 3.89 -56.31
CA ALA A 143 -2.59 3.16 -56.29
C ALA A 143 -3.63 3.79 -57.22
N THR A 144 -3.59 5.11 -57.37
CA THR A 144 -4.53 5.94 -58.14
C THR A 144 -4.21 5.96 -59.63
N ASP A 145 -2.93 5.91 -60.01
CA ASP A 145 -2.49 6.06 -61.41
C ASP A 145 -2.34 4.74 -62.20
N ASN A 146 -2.57 3.58 -61.57
CA ASN A 146 -2.54 2.26 -62.19
C ASN A 146 -1.30 2.03 -63.07
N ASN A 147 -0.13 2.41 -62.53
CA ASN A 147 1.14 2.28 -63.24
C ASN A 147 1.44 0.81 -63.56
N PRO A 148 2.08 0.52 -64.71
CA PRO A 148 2.37 -0.86 -65.10
C PRO A 148 3.20 -1.61 -64.04
N ALA A 149 2.83 -2.86 -63.78
CA ALA A 149 3.63 -3.75 -62.94
C ALA A 149 5.03 -3.96 -63.54
N GLY A 150 6.06 -3.94 -62.71
CA GLY A 150 7.44 -4.08 -63.16
C GLY A 150 8.46 -4.00 -62.02
N ASP A 151 9.72 -4.19 -62.38
CA ASP A 151 10.86 -4.09 -61.46
C ASP A 151 11.30 -2.63 -61.36
N ARG A 152 10.87 -1.96 -60.27
CA ARG A 152 11.11 -0.54 -59.99
C ARG A 152 12.37 -0.35 -59.18
N ARG A 153 13.18 0.61 -59.60
CA ARG A 153 14.39 1.05 -58.91
C ARG A 153 14.15 2.48 -58.47
N PHE A 154 14.17 2.70 -57.16
CA PHE A 154 14.03 4.04 -56.59
C PHE A 154 15.40 4.71 -56.54
N VAL A 155 15.42 6.01 -56.78
CA VAL A 155 16.60 6.86 -56.67
C VAL A 155 16.25 8.01 -55.76
N GLN A 156 16.97 8.09 -54.65
CA GLN A 156 16.88 9.20 -53.72
C GLN A 156 18.10 10.09 -53.94
N SER A 157 17.86 11.39 -54.07
CA SER A 157 18.90 12.37 -54.36
C SER A 157 18.97 13.40 -53.24
N ALA A 158 20.18 13.81 -52.87
CA ALA A 158 20.45 14.89 -51.92
C ALA A 158 21.53 15.80 -52.54
N GLY A 159 21.29 17.12 -52.55
CA GLY A 159 22.21 18.12 -53.11
C GLY A 159 21.51 19.18 -53.97
N PRO A 160 22.28 20.00 -54.72
CA PRO A 160 23.73 19.91 -54.91
C PRO A 160 24.53 20.36 -53.68
N PHE A 161 25.69 19.75 -53.45
CA PHE A 161 26.66 20.14 -52.42
C PHE A 161 28.08 19.89 -52.92
N THR A 162 29.06 20.59 -52.34
CA THR A 162 30.45 20.58 -52.76
C THR A 162 31.32 19.78 -51.78
N LEU A 163 31.72 18.57 -52.17
CA LEU A 163 32.71 17.78 -51.43
C LEU A 163 34.13 18.28 -51.69
N THR A 164 34.66 19.09 -50.78
CA THR A 164 36.05 19.55 -50.86
C THR A 164 37.03 18.42 -50.49
N PRO A 165 38.26 18.40 -51.06
CA PRO A 165 39.25 17.38 -50.76
C PRO A 165 39.56 17.32 -49.24
N GLY A 166 39.31 16.18 -48.62
CA GLY A 166 39.54 15.94 -47.19
C GLY A 166 38.36 16.23 -46.26
N ALA A 167 37.23 16.72 -46.79
CA ALA A 167 36.00 16.87 -46.01
C ALA A 167 35.42 15.50 -45.60
N VAL A 168 34.85 15.43 -44.39
CA VAL A 168 34.17 14.24 -43.86
C VAL A 168 32.68 14.57 -43.73
N ASN A 169 31.82 13.73 -44.31
CA ASN A 169 30.37 13.80 -44.19
C ASN A 169 29.85 12.51 -43.58
N ASN A 170 28.95 12.63 -42.60
CA ASN A 170 28.23 11.49 -42.04
C ASN A 170 26.85 11.42 -42.70
N ILE A 171 26.50 10.25 -43.22
CA ILE A 171 25.21 10.00 -43.86
C ILE A 171 24.55 8.84 -43.12
N THR A 172 23.37 9.09 -42.56
CA THR A 172 22.56 8.12 -41.84
C THR A 172 21.28 7.86 -42.64
N VAL A 173 21.12 6.63 -43.14
CA VAL A 173 19.99 6.18 -43.96
C VAL A 173 19.27 5.03 -43.27
N GLY A 174 17.95 5.18 -43.08
CA GLY A 174 17.05 4.09 -42.73
C GLY A 174 16.36 3.52 -43.97
N ILE A 175 16.23 2.20 -44.03
CA ILE A 175 15.38 1.52 -45.00
C ILE A 175 14.27 0.84 -44.19
N VAL A 176 13.06 1.38 -44.29
CA VAL A 176 11.89 0.87 -43.57
C VAL A 176 11.11 -0.08 -44.47
N TYR A 177 10.72 -1.23 -43.93
CA TYR A 177 9.90 -2.22 -44.61
C TYR A 177 8.64 -2.50 -43.79
N GLY A 178 7.47 -2.35 -44.42
CA GLY A 178 6.18 -2.71 -43.83
C GLY A 178 5.50 -3.79 -44.68
N ARG A 179 4.90 -4.78 -44.03
CA ARG A 179 4.10 -5.83 -44.69
C ARG A 179 2.67 -5.80 -44.14
N GLY A 180 1.72 -5.42 -44.97
CA GLY A 180 0.30 -5.55 -44.67
C GLY A 180 -0.19 -6.99 -44.88
N THR A 181 -1.12 -7.44 -44.05
CA THR A 181 -1.79 -8.74 -44.16
C THR A 181 -3.17 -8.64 -44.83
N GLU A 182 -3.63 -7.42 -45.12
CA GLU A 182 -4.92 -7.13 -45.73
C GLU A 182 -4.85 -7.04 -47.27
N GLY A 183 -5.98 -7.31 -47.96
CA GLY A 183 -6.06 -7.40 -49.42
C GLY A 183 -6.04 -6.07 -50.20
N ASN A 184 -5.82 -4.93 -49.54
CA ASN A 184 -5.69 -3.62 -50.19
C ASN A 184 -4.22 -3.33 -50.55
N LEU A 185 -3.97 -2.75 -51.73
CA LEU A 185 -2.66 -2.36 -52.24
C LEU A 185 -1.89 -1.42 -51.28
N PHE A 186 -2.60 -0.59 -50.49
CA PHE A 186 -1.98 0.41 -49.62
C PHE A 186 -1.69 -0.07 -48.18
N SER A 187 -2.18 -1.24 -47.76
CA SER A 187 -2.03 -1.74 -46.38
C SER A 187 -0.56 -1.89 -45.94
N SER A 188 0.33 -2.25 -46.87
CA SER A 188 1.77 -2.34 -46.61
C SER A 188 2.43 -0.97 -46.48
N VAL A 189 1.89 0.05 -47.15
CA VAL A 189 2.38 1.43 -47.06
C VAL A 189 1.99 2.02 -45.70
N ASP A 190 0.77 1.80 -45.21
CA ASP A 190 0.37 2.27 -43.88
C ASP A 190 1.18 1.61 -42.75
N ALA A 191 1.49 0.31 -42.89
CA ALA A 191 2.39 -0.37 -41.97
C ALA A 191 3.81 0.21 -42.02
N MET A 192 4.32 0.53 -43.21
CA MET A 192 5.61 1.18 -43.39
C MET A 192 5.63 2.58 -42.77
N LYS A 193 4.61 3.41 -43.00
CA LYS A 193 4.48 4.76 -42.42
C LYS A 193 4.59 4.73 -40.89
N ARG A 194 3.89 3.81 -40.22
CA ARG A 194 4.00 3.66 -38.75
C ARG A 194 5.40 3.28 -38.29
N ALA A 195 6.07 2.38 -39.02
CA ALA A 195 7.44 1.98 -38.71
C ALA A 195 8.45 3.12 -38.97
N ASP A 196 8.21 3.94 -40.00
CA ASP A 196 9.01 5.10 -40.35
C ASP A 196 8.91 6.18 -39.28
N THR A 197 7.70 6.51 -38.81
CA THR A 197 7.50 7.44 -37.68
C THR A 197 8.25 7.00 -36.42
N LYS A 198 8.24 5.69 -36.09
CA LYS A 198 9.00 5.16 -34.94
C LYS A 198 10.51 5.26 -35.16
N ALA A 199 10.99 4.99 -36.37
CA ALA A 199 12.41 5.09 -36.69
C ALA A 199 12.90 6.55 -36.64
N GLN A 200 12.08 7.50 -37.08
CA GLN A 200 12.34 8.93 -36.94
C GLN A 200 12.37 9.36 -35.46
N ALA A 201 11.38 8.95 -34.67
CA ALA A 201 11.37 9.24 -33.22
C ALA A 201 12.60 8.67 -32.50
N LEU A 202 13.05 7.47 -32.87
CA LEU A 202 14.27 6.87 -32.32
C LEU A 202 15.52 7.69 -32.72
N PHE A 203 15.60 8.15 -33.96
CA PHE A 203 16.69 9.01 -34.41
C PHE A 203 16.69 10.36 -33.70
N ASP A 204 15.53 11.01 -33.57
CA ASP A 204 15.35 12.29 -32.88
C ASP A 204 15.68 12.17 -31.38
N ALA A 205 15.41 11.00 -30.79
CA ALA A 205 15.80 10.65 -29.42
C ALA A 205 17.28 10.24 -29.29
N CYS A 206 18.12 10.45 -30.32
CA CYS A 206 19.53 10.02 -30.34
C CYS A 206 19.74 8.52 -30.04
N PHE A 207 18.78 7.68 -30.43
CA PHE A 207 18.71 6.25 -30.10
C PHE A 207 18.65 5.94 -28.59
N ALA A 208 18.32 6.93 -27.76
CA ALA A 208 18.03 6.72 -26.35
C ALA A 208 16.68 6.01 -26.23
N ILE A 209 16.71 4.79 -25.69
CA ILE A 209 15.52 4.05 -25.32
C ILE A 209 15.13 4.38 -23.88
N LEU A 210 13.82 4.38 -23.61
CA LEU A 210 13.27 4.48 -22.26
C LEU A 210 14.05 3.56 -21.32
N THR A 211 14.60 4.10 -20.24
CA THR A 211 15.31 3.33 -19.22
C THR A 211 14.38 3.12 -18.04
N PRO A 212 13.91 1.88 -17.76
CA PRO A 212 12.99 1.58 -16.66
C PRO A 212 13.63 1.84 -15.28
N PRO A 213 12.86 1.80 -14.18
CA PRO A 213 13.42 1.94 -12.84
C PRO A 213 14.46 0.83 -12.58
N ASP A 214 15.60 1.19 -12.02
CA ASP A 214 16.64 0.24 -11.63
C ASP A 214 16.10 -0.70 -10.54
N ALA A 215 16.51 -1.97 -10.59
CA ALA A 215 16.13 -2.94 -9.57
C ALA A 215 16.76 -2.58 -8.22
N PRO A 216 16.01 -2.71 -7.11
CA PRO A 216 16.53 -2.40 -5.79
C PRO A 216 17.65 -3.36 -5.39
N LYS A 217 18.48 -2.93 -4.44
CA LYS A 217 19.46 -3.82 -3.80
C LYS A 217 18.74 -4.75 -2.83
N LEU A 218 18.66 -6.03 -3.17
CA LEU A 218 18.12 -7.08 -2.31
C LEU A 218 19.20 -7.60 -1.35
N THR A 219 18.91 -7.54 -0.05
CA THR A 219 19.70 -8.16 1.02
C THR A 219 18.85 -9.21 1.73
N ILE A 220 19.45 -10.32 2.15
CA ILE A 220 18.71 -11.42 2.79
C ILE A 220 19.38 -11.76 4.12
N GLN A 221 18.60 -11.72 5.19
CA GLN A 221 18.97 -12.22 6.51
C GLN A 221 18.42 -13.64 6.69
N GLU A 222 19.31 -14.57 7.02
CA GLU A 222 19.01 -15.98 7.21
C GLU A 222 18.60 -16.24 8.67
N LEU A 223 17.49 -16.95 8.88
CA LEU A 223 16.96 -17.36 10.18
C LEU A 223 16.54 -18.84 10.15
N GLU A 224 16.14 -19.38 11.30
CA GLU A 224 15.68 -20.77 11.39
C GLU A 224 14.37 -20.96 10.60
N ASN A 225 14.45 -21.71 9.49
CA ASN A 225 13.35 -21.99 8.57
C ASN A 225 12.69 -20.73 7.97
N GLN A 226 13.39 -19.60 7.98
CA GLN A 226 12.86 -18.31 7.57
C GLN A 226 13.95 -17.46 6.90
N LEU A 227 13.54 -16.58 6.01
CA LEU A 227 14.40 -15.59 5.36
C LEU A 227 13.73 -14.22 5.47
N VAL A 228 14.48 -13.22 5.92
CA VAL A 228 14.03 -11.82 5.87
C VAL A 228 14.70 -11.15 4.67
N LEU A 229 13.90 -10.70 3.72
CA LEU A 229 14.35 -10.01 2.53
C LEU A 229 14.17 -8.51 2.74
N THR A 230 15.23 -7.73 2.57
CA THR A 230 15.18 -6.28 2.61
C THR A 230 15.61 -5.68 1.28
N ILE A 231 14.92 -4.65 0.84
CA ILE A 231 15.22 -3.92 -0.40
C ILE A 231 15.52 -2.46 -0.09
N GLU A 232 16.50 -1.90 -0.77
CA GLU A 232 16.85 -0.48 -0.66
C GLU A 232 17.27 0.05 -2.04
N ASN A 233 17.00 1.33 -2.31
CA ASN A 233 17.52 2.03 -3.49
C ASN A 233 18.69 2.92 -3.07
N PRO A 234 19.94 2.58 -3.41
CA PRO A 234 21.08 3.45 -3.15
C PRO A 234 20.97 4.77 -3.91
N VAL A 235 21.67 5.81 -3.43
CA VAL A 235 21.74 7.15 -4.05
C VAL A 235 22.20 7.17 -5.52
N THR A 236 22.79 6.08 -6.01
CA THR A 236 23.24 5.92 -7.39
C THR A 236 22.16 5.38 -8.33
N SER A 237 21.06 4.84 -7.80
CA SER A 237 19.94 4.31 -8.56
C SER A 237 19.11 5.44 -9.16
N ASN A 238 18.58 5.25 -10.38
CA ASN A 238 17.60 6.16 -10.96
C ASN A 238 16.23 6.14 -10.23
N ASN A 239 16.04 5.23 -9.28
CA ASN A 239 14.85 5.07 -8.46
C ASN A 239 15.13 5.41 -6.97
N TYR A 240 16.19 6.17 -6.68
CA TYR A 240 16.47 6.64 -5.33
C TYR A 240 15.25 7.36 -4.72
N LEU A 241 14.87 6.97 -3.50
CA LEU A 241 13.66 7.44 -2.81
C LEU A 241 12.37 7.29 -3.65
N GLU A 242 12.30 6.27 -4.51
CA GLU A 242 11.13 5.98 -5.35
C GLU A 242 10.76 7.14 -6.29
N GLN A 243 11.74 8.01 -6.62
CA GLN A 243 11.52 9.21 -7.42
C GLN A 243 11.66 8.98 -8.93
N TYR A 244 11.61 7.73 -9.39
CA TYR A 244 11.74 7.43 -10.80
C TYR A 244 10.58 8.06 -11.59
N ALA A 245 10.95 8.86 -12.61
CA ALA A 245 10.06 9.44 -13.59
C ALA A 245 10.83 9.62 -14.90
N GLU A 246 10.43 8.95 -15.98
CA GLU A 246 11.12 9.01 -17.27
C GLU A 246 10.13 9.04 -18.45
N GLU A 247 10.43 9.85 -19.47
CA GLU A 247 9.56 10.06 -20.64
C GLU A 247 9.80 9.01 -21.74
N ASP A 248 8.74 8.39 -22.27
CA ASP A 248 8.79 7.49 -23.42
C ASP A 248 8.46 8.20 -24.75
N LYS A 249 9.48 8.85 -25.33
CA LYS A 249 9.36 9.55 -26.61
C LYS A 249 9.27 8.63 -27.83
N VAL A 250 9.62 7.36 -27.67
CA VAL A 250 9.77 6.41 -28.80
C VAL A 250 8.49 5.63 -29.03
N ASN A 251 7.84 5.15 -27.97
CA ASN A 251 6.58 4.41 -28.10
C ASN A 251 5.35 5.32 -28.05
N ILE A 252 5.44 6.49 -27.40
CA ILE A 252 4.37 7.49 -27.33
C ILE A 252 4.80 8.74 -28.11
N THR A 253 4.60 8.72 -29.43
CA THR A 253 5.12 9.76 -30.34
C THR A 253 4.31 11.06 -30.33
N ASP A 254 3.12 11.11 -29.72
CA ASP A 254 2.27 12.32 -29.63
C ASP A 254 2.64 13.15 -28.38
N PRO A 255 3.12 14.40 -28.52
CA PRO A 255 3.58 15.22 -27.39
C PRO A 255 2.47 15.82 -26.56
N THR A 256 1.21 15.67 -26.98
CA THR A 256 0.04 16.16 -26.23
C THR A 256 -0.48 15.17 -25.19
N LEU A 257 0.00 13.92 -25.24
CA LEU A 257 -0.36 12.85 -24.32
C LEU A 257 0.60 12.80 -23.14
N ASP A 258 0.18 12.17 -22.04
CA ASP A 258 1.10 11.80 -20.97
C ASP A 258 2.08 10.73 -21.47
N ARG A 259 3.36 10.96 -21.24
CA ARG A 259 4.46 10.11 -21.70
C ARG A 259 5.35 9.62 -20.56
N VAL A 260 5.06 10.00 -19.33
CA VAL A 260 5.98 9.81 -18.20
C VAL A 260 5.60 8.55 -17.43
N TYR A 261 6.50 7.57 -17.42
CA TYR A 261 6.39 6.44 -16.50
C TYR A 261 6.92 6.84 -15.14
N THR A 262 6.09 6.68 -14.10
CA THR A 262 6.45 6.93 -12.71
C THR A 262 6.56 5.64 -11.93
N PHE A 263 7.43 5.59 -10.93
CA PHE A 263 7.53 4.45 -10.03
C PHE A 263 6.15 4.09 -9.44
N GLU A 264 5.87 2.80 -9.34
CA GLU A 264 4.60 2.30 -8.82
C GLU A 264 4.78 1.24 -7.71
N GLY A 265 5.80 0.38 -7.81
CA GLY A 265 6.01 -0.63 -6.77
C GLY A 265 7.18 -1.58 -7.01
N TYR A 266 7.25 -2.62 -6.17
CA TYR A 266 8.25 -3.68 -6.20
C TYR A 266 7.62 -5.07 -6.31
N GLN A 267 8.32 -5.97 -6.98
CA GLN A 267 8.00 -7.40 -7.04
C GLN A 267 9.24 -8.23 -6.68
N ILE A 268 9.06 -9.23 -5.83
CA ILE A 268 10.12 -10.15 -5.41
C ILE A 268 9.73 -11.56 -5.84
N TYR A 269 10.65 -12.23 -6.53
CA TYR A 269 10.45 -13.58 -7.05
C TYR A 269 11.42 -14.56 -6.42
N GLN A 270 10.93 -15.76 -6.08
CA GLN A 270 11.76 -16.94 -5.88
C GLN A 270 12.07 -17.56 -7.25
N LEU A 271 13.33 -17.86 -7.50
CA LEU A 271 13.79 -18.54 -8.72
C LEU A 271 14.06 -20.01 -8.44
N LEU A 272 13.89 -20.84 -9.47
CA LEU A 272 14.13 -22.28 -9.41
C LEU A 272 15.60 -22.61 -9.09
N ASP A 273 16.53 -21.90 -9.74
CA ASP A 273 17.97 -22.11 -9.60
C ASP A 273 18.81 -20.86 -9.92
N GLU A 274 20.13 -20.99 -9.83
CA GLU A 274 21.12 -19.94 -10.12
C GLU A 274 21.15 -19.53 -11.60
N ALA A 275 20.69 -20.39 -12.51
CA ALA A 275 20.77 -20.16 -13.96
C ALA A 275 19.56 -19.38 -14.48
N THR A 276 18.46 -19.39 -13.74
CA THR A 276 17.25 -18.62 -14.00
C THR A 276 17.53 -17.13 -13.80
N GLY A 277 17.11 -16.30 -14.75
CA GLY A 277 17.35 -14.86 -14.73
C GLY A 277 16.09 -14.01 -14.86
N VAL A 278 16.27 -12.69 -14.92
CA VAL A 278 15.16 -11.73 -15.05
C VAL A 278 14.34 -11.87 -16.35
N SER A 279 14.86 -12.54 -17.37
CA SER A 279 14.11 -12.86 -18.59
C SER A 279 13.08 -13.98 -18.42
N ASP A 280 13.19 -14.75 -17.34
CA ASP A 280 12.33 -15.91 -17.06
C ASP A 280 11.23 -15.60 -16.04
N LEU A 281 11.07 -14.33 -15.61
CA LEU A 281 10.10 -13.95 -14.57
C LEU A 281 8.64 -14.25 -14.93
N ASP A 282 8.34 -14.24 -16.23
CA ASP A 282 7.01 -14.54 -16.76
C ASP A 282 6.74 -16.06 -16.87
N ASP A 283 7.75 -16.90 -16.63
CA ASP A 283 7.63 -18.36 -16.68
C ASP A 283 7.39 -18.93 -15.28
N PRO A 284 6.15 -19.34 -14.95
CA PRO A 284 5.84 -19.90 -13.64
C PRO A 284 6.64 -21.17 -13.31
N GLU A 285 7.16 -21.92 -14.29
CA GLU A 285 7.98 -23.10 -14.01
C GLU A 285 9.39 -22.73 -13.52
N LYS A 286 9.80 -21.47 -13.67
CA LYS A 286 11.14 -20.98 -13.34
C LYS A 286 11.16 -19.87 -12.28
N ALA A 287 10.13 -19.03 -12.23
CA ALA A 287 10.01 -17.93 -11.28
C ALA A 287 8.61 -17.89 -10.64
N ARG A 288 8.56 -17.59 -9.35
CA ARG A 288 7.32 -17.48 -8.57
C ARG A 288 7.33 -16.21 -7.75
N LEU A 289 6.30 -15.39 -7.88
CA LEU A 289 6.14 -14.17 -7.08
C LEU A 289 5.96 -14.56 -5.60
N VAL A 290 6.79 -14.02 -4.71
CA VAL A 290 6.74 -14.27 -3.25
C VAL A 290 6.34 -13.05 -2.45
N ALA A 291 6.54 -11.85 -2.99
CA ALA A 291 6.10 -10.61 -2.36
C ALA A 291 5.89 -9.51 -3.41
N GLN A 292 4.93 -8.63 -3.14
CA GLN A 292 4.67 -7.43 -3.93
C GLN A 292 4.20 -6.30 -2.99
N CYS A 293 4.54 -5.07 -3.35
CA CYS A 293 3.98 -3.86 -2.75
C CYS A 293 4.00 -2.71 -3.74
N ASP A 294 3.10 -1.77 -3.52
CA ASP A 294 2.75 -0.69 -4.42
C ASP A 294 2.39 0.57 -3.63
N ILE A 295 2.43 1.72 -4.30
CA ILE A 295 1.97 2.98 -3.73
C ILE A 295 0.47 2.87 -3.43
N GLU A 296 0.04 3.41 -2.29
CA GLU A 296 -1.39 3.53 -1.96
C GLU A 296 -2.04 4.63 -2.82
N ASN A 297 -2.67 4.26 -3.93
CA ASN A 297 -3.32 5.15 -4.92
C ASN A 297 -4.53 4.45 -5.60
N ASP A 298 -4.97 4.88 -6.79
CA ASP A 298 -6.11 4.27 -7.49
C ASP A 298 -5.71 3.16 -8.50
N ILE A 299 -4.44 2.75 -8.52
CA ILE A 299 -3.86 1.77 -9.45
C ILE A 299 -3.77 0.42 -8.72
N ASP A 300 -4.75 -0.45 -8.95
CA ASP A 300 -4.82 -1.78 -8.33
C ASP A 300 -4.26 -2.87 -9.26
N ARG A 301 -4.62 -2.84 -10.54
CA ARG A 301 -4.33 -3.92 -11.49
C ARG A 301 -3.80 -3.36 -12.80
N ILE A 302 -2.62 -3.85 -13.20
CA ILE A 302 -1.96 -3.39 -14.43
C ILE A 302 -1.87 -4.55 -15.43
N ILE A 303 -2.37 -4.30 -16.65
CA ILE A 303 -2.44 -5.28 -17.73
C ILE A 303 -1.70 -4.73 -18.96
N ASN A 304 -0.72 -5.47 -19.43
CA ASN A 304 -0.11 -5.23 -20.74
C ASN A 304 -0.86 -6.03 -21.82
N PHE A 305 -0.95 -5.47 -23.03
CA PHE A 305 -1.56 -6.11 -24.18
C PHE A 305 -0.49 -6.45 -25.22
N GLU A 306 -0.08 -7.71 -25.24
CA GLU A 306 1.00 -8.18 -26.11
C GLU A 306 0.43 -8.75 -27.41
N PHE A 307 1.04 -8.38 -28.54
CA PHE A 307 0.56 -8.84 -29.84
C PHE A 307 0.96 -10.31 -30.06
N ASP A 308 -0.04 -11.16 -30.27
CA ASP A 308 0.17 -12.57 -30.60
C ASP A 308 0.08 -12.75 -32.12
N ASP A 309 1.20 -13.15 -32.74
CA ASP A 309 1.31 -13.35 -34.20
C ASP A 309 0.45 -14.52 -34.72
N GLU A 310 0.14 -15.51 -33.88
CA GLU A 310 -0.64 -16.70 -34.25
C GLU A 310 -2.15 -16.40 -34.19
N LEU A 311 -2.56 -15.62 -33.19
CA LEU A 311 -3.94 -15.16 -33.02
C LEU A 311 -4.28 -13.92 -33.87
N GLY A 312 -3.27 -13.11 -34.20
CA GLY A 312 -3.40 -11.89 -35.00
C GLY A 312 -4.03 -10.70 -34.24
N PHE A 313 -4.10 -10.76 -32.91
CA PHE A 313 -4.61 -9.69 -32.04
C PHE A 313 -3.82 -9.61 -30.73
N ALA A 314 -4.00 -8.53 -29.97
CA ALA A 314 -3.33 -8.32 -28.70
C ALA A 314 -4.01 -9.07 -27.56
N VAL A 315 -3.24 -9.84 -26.78
CA VAL A 315 -3.70 -10.66 -25.66
C VAL A 315 -3.37 -9.94 -24.34
N PRO A 316 -4.32 -9.87 -23.38
CA PRO A 316 -4.05 -9.30 -22.08
C PRO A 316 -3.14 -10.21 -21.25
N VAL A 317 -2.07 -9.62 -20.71
CA VAL A 317 -1.13 -10.23 -19.77
C VAL A 317 -1.15 -9.40 -18.50
N GLU A 318 -1.65 -9.99 -17.42
CA GLU A 318 -1.63 -9.36 -16.10
C GLU A 318 -0.19 -9.25 -15.60
N ARG A 319 0.23 -8.04 -15.25
CA ARG A 319 1.59 -7.74 -14.78
C ARG A 319 1.64 -7.49 -13.28
N VAL A 320 0.59 -6.87 -12.76
CA VAL A 320 0.46 -6.48 -11.35
C VAL A 320 -0.98 -6.70 -10.92
N ASP A 321 -1.14 -7.36 -9.78
CA ASP A 321 -2.37 -7.41 -8.98
C ASP A 321 -1.98 -6.94 -7.57
N GLY A 322 -2.11 -5.63 -7.35
CA GLY A 322 -1.60 -4.85 -6.22
C GLY A 322 -2.42 -5.01 -4.95
N GLU A 323 -1.77 -4.96 -3.78
CA GLU A 323 -2.50 -4.87 -2.51
C GLU A 323 -2.98 -3.43 -2.24
N ASN A 324 -2.32 -2.44 -2.85
CA ASN A 324 -2.54 -1.02 -2.69
C ASN A 324 -2.44 -0.57 -1.21
N LYS A 325 -1.37 -1.01 -0.53
CA LYS A 325 -1.17 -0.83 0.93
C LYS A 325 0.10 -0.07 1.30
N GLY A 326 0.65 0.69 0.35
CA GLY A 326 1.87 1.45 0.52
C GLY A 326 3.14 0.61 0.40
N ILE A 327 4.26 1.31 0.37
CA ILE A 327 5.56 0.75 0.07
C ILE A 327 6.16 0.08 1.31
N ARG A 328 6.56 -1.18 1.15
CA ARG A 328 7.28 -1.98 2.14
C ARG A 328 8.66 -2.32 1.59
N HIS A 329 9.65 -2.29 2.48
CA HIS A 329 11.04 -2.59 2.16
C HIS A 329 11.56 -3.83 2.87
N SER A 330 10.80 -4.43 3.78
CA SER A 330 11.14 -5.69 4.43
C SER A 330 10.03 -6.74 4.37
N PHE A 331 10.42 -7.99 4.07
CA PHE A 331 9.51 -9.11 3.80
C PHE A 331 10.01 -10.38 4.49
N LEU A 332 9.09 -11.14 5.10
CA LEU A 332 9.40 -12.44 5.69
C LEU A 332 8.96 -13.55 4.74
N VAL A 333 9.89 -14.42 4.34
CA VAL A 333 9.61 -15.62 3.56
C VAL A 333 9.79 -16.84 4.45
N THR A 334 8.75 -17.67 4.51
CA THR A 334 8.72 -18.90 5.31
C THR A 334 8.39 -20.15 4.48
N GLU A 335 8.03 -19.95 3.20
CA GLU A 335 7.63 -21.00 2.27
C GLU A 335 8.55 -21.06 1.03
N ASP A 336 8.68 -22.26 0.47
CA ASP A 336 9.29 -22.60 -0.81
C ASP A 336 8.18 -22.77 -1.86
N GLU A 337 8.09 -21.85 -2.81
CA GLU A 337 7.09 -21.84 -3.88
C GLU A 337 7.24 -22.99 -4.88
N PHE A 338 8.40 -23.66 -4.93
CA PHE A 338 8.64 -24.81 -5.83
C PHE A 338 8.45 -26.16 -5.13
N ALA A 339 8.25 -26.18 -3.80
CA ALA A 339 8.10 -27.41 -3.06
C ALA A 339 6.76 -28.11 -3.35
N GLN A 340 6.79 -29.44 -3.50
CA GLN A 340 5.59 -30.27 -3.58
C GLN A 340 5.30 -30.91 -2.21
N GLY A 341 4.16 -30.57 -1.60
CA GLY A 341 3.75 -31.08 -0.30
C GLY A 341 3.99 -30.07 0.83
N GLU A 342 4.96 -30.35 1.72
CA GLU A 342 5.34 -29.44 2.80
C GLU A 342 6.14 -28.27 2.23
N ARG A 343 5.61 -27.05 2.38
CA ARG A 343 6.17 -25.84 1.77
C ARG A 343 7.14 -25.10 2.67
N ALA A 344 7.26 -25.44 3.95
CA ALA A 344 8.16 -24.73 4.86
C ALA A 344 9.60 -24.73 4.32
N LEU A 345 10.31 -23.59 4.45
CA LEU A 345 11.72 -23.51 4.08
C LEU A 345 12.53 -24.53 4.88
N VAL A 346 13.50 -25.15 4.22
CA VAL A 346 14.34 -26.21 4.80
C VAL A 346 15.72 -25.64 5.10
N ASN A 347 16.15 -25.75 6.36
CA ASN A 347 17.46 -25.28 6.76
C ASN A 347 18.59 -25.96 5.96
N HIS A 348 19.62 -25.19 5.61
CA HIS A 348 20.77 -25.58 4.81
C HIS A 348 20.48 -25.97 3.35
N LYS A 349 19.25 -25.75 2.85
CA LYS A 349 18.94 -25.74 1.41
C LYS A 349 19.20 -24.34 0.84
N THR A 350 19.69 -24.25 -0.40
CA THR A 350 19.93 -22.96 -1.06
C THR A 350 18.72 -22.55 -1.88
N TYR A 351 18.30 -21.31 -1.70
CA TYR A 351 17.20 -20.63 -2.39
C TYR A 351 17.74 -19.42 -3.13
N TYR A 352 17.05 -18.97 -4.17
CA TYR A 352 17.47 -17.86 -5.03
C TYR A 352 16.32 -16.86 -5.16
N TYR A 353 16.61 -15.58 -4.95
CA TYR A 353 15.61 -14.52 -5.04
C TYR A 353 16.09 -13.36 -5.91
N VAL A 354 15.16 -12.66 -6.52
CA VAL A 354 15.40 -11.41 -7.23
C VAL A 354 14.28 -10.42 -6.92
N ALA A 355 14.64 -9.15 -6.78
CA ALA A 355 13.69 -8.06 -6.63
C ALA A 355 13.78 -7.15 -7.85
N VAL A 356 12.64 -6.67 -8.33
CA VAL A 356 12.53 -5.69 -9.42
C VAL A 356 11.62 -4.55 -8.99
N ALA A 357 11.90 -3.35 -9.48
CA ALA A 357 10.99 -2.22 -9.42
C ALA A 357 10.18 -2.16 -10.71
N TYR A 358 8.97 -1.61 -10.64
CA TYR A 358 8.15 -1.34 -11.81
C TYR A 358 7.56 0.07 -11.77
N ALA A 359 7.23 0.55 -12.96
CA ALA A 359 6.67 1.86 -13.19
C ALA A 359 5.40 1.76 -14.04
N HIS A 360 4.53 2.75 -13.89
CA HIS A 360 3.24 2.83 -14.53
C HIS A 360 3.09 4.12 -15.35
N ASN A 361 2.43 4.01 -16.50
CA ASN A 361 1.89 5.13 -17.28
C ASN A 361 0.66 4.65 -18.04
N GLU A 362 -0.48 5.33 -17.94
CA GLU A 362 -1.66 5.03 -18.75
C GLU A 362 -2.31 6.33 -19.23
N PHE A 363 -1.84 6.88 -20.37
CA PHE A 363 -2.43 8.12 -20.90
C PHE A 363 -3.88 7.94 -21.36
N LYS A 364 -4.26 6.71 -21.72
CA LYS A 364 -5.62 6.32 -22.11
C LYS A 364 -5.77 4.81 -21.97
N LYS A 365 -6.83 4.37 -21.29
CA LYS A 365 -7.16 2.95 -21.16
C LYS A 365 -7.39 2.29 -22.52
N TYR A 366 -6.74 1.14 -22.73
CA TYR A 366 -6.97 0.29 -23.90
C TYR A 366 -8.00 -0.80 -23.58
N ASP A 367 -9.05 -0.90 -24.40
CA ASP A 367 -10.04 -1.98 -24.32
C ASP A 367 -10.31 -2.54 -25.73
N PRO A 368 -9.96 -3.82 -26.01
CA PRO A 368 -10.18 -4.42 -27.32
C PRO A 368 -11.67 -4.68 -27.64
N THR A 369 -12.56 -4.58 -26.65
CA THR A 369 -14.01 -4.79 -26.80
C THR A 369 -14.80 -3.50 -27.04
N ASP A 370 -14.19 -2.34 -26.78
CA ASP A 370 -14.79 -1.02 -26.99
C ASP A 370 -14.11 -0.28 -28.15
N ALA A 371 -14.89 0.02 -29.19
CA ALA A 371 -14.41 0.72 -30.38
C ALA A 371 -13.85 2.12 -30.09
N LEU A 372 -14.25 2.76 -28.98
CA LEU A 372 -13.75 4.09 -28.58
C LEU A 372 -12.43 4.05 -27.80
N SER A 373 -11.97 2.85 -27.43
CA SER A 373 -10.84 2.60 -26.54
C SER A 373 -9.70 1.83 -27.24
N LEU A 374 -9.77 1.67 -28.57
CA LEU A 374 -8.76 0.97 -29.38
C LEU A 374 -7.46 1.77 -29.59
N ASP A 375 -7.50 3.08 -29.36
CA ASP A 375 -6.38 4.02 -29.38
C ASP A 375 -5.72 4.19 -28.00
N GLY A 376 -6.13 3.41 -27.00
CA GLY A 376 -5.50 3.38 -25.69
C GLY A 376 -4.08 2.79 -25.69
N GLN A 377 -3.38 3.01 -24.57
CA GLN A 377 -2.04 2.51 -24.32
C GLN A 377 -2.04 1.00 -24.06
N LYS A 378 -1.19 0.28 -24.79
CA LYS A 378 -1.11 -1.18 -24.71
C LYS A 378 -0.10 -1.69 -23.69
N ILE A 379 0.86 -0.86 -23.30
CA ILE A 379 1.93 -1.23 -22.38
C ILE A 379 1.92 -0.21 -21.24
N PRO A 380 1.03 -0.32 -20.25
CA PRO A 380 1.06 0.55 -19.09
C PRO A 380 2.12 0.18 -18.05
N TYR A 381 2.64 -1.06 -18.08
CA TYR A 381 3.66 -1.56 -17.15
C TYR A 381 5.04 -1.69 -17.81
N ILE A 382 6.06 -1.19 -17.11
CA ILE A 382 7.49 -1.47 -17.39
C ILE A 382 8.21 -1.89 -16.10
N SER A 383 9.23 -2.75 -16.23
CA SER A 383 10.01 -3.25 -15.10
C SER A 383 11.52 -3.14 -15.29
N SER A 384 12.24 -3.27 -14.18
CA SER A 384 13.70 -3.16 -14.13
C SER A 384 14.42 -4.06 -15.14
N ARG A 385 15.41 -3.46 -15.82
CA ARG A 385 16.34 -4.19 -16.71
C ARG A 385 17.78 -4.21 -16.18
N LEU A 386 18.13 -3.21 -15.38
CA LEU A 386 19.45 -3.07 -14.76
C LEU A 386 19.29 -3.07 -13.25
N SER A 387 20.36 -3.43 -12.55
CA SER A 387 20.45 -3.33 -11.10
C SER A 387 20.79 -1.89 -10.68
N PHE A 388 20.63 -1.58 -9.39
CA PHE A 388 20.93 -0.27 -8.78
C PHE A 388 22.33 0.32 -9.06
N ASP A 389 23.28 -0.51 -9.52
CA ASP A 389 24.65 -0.13 -9.87
C ASP A 389 24.89 -0.05 -11.39
N GLY A 390 23.82 -0.16 -12.19
CA GLY A 390 23.87 -0.18 -13.66
C GLY A 390 24.33 -1.50 -14.27
N THR A 391 24.55 -2.55 -13.45
CA THR A 391 24.94 -3.88 -13.95
C THR A 391 23.71 -4.77 -14.24
N SER A 392 23.95 -5.98 -14.76
CA SER A 392 22.90 -6.98 -14.96
C SER A 392 22.33 -7.44 -13.61
N ILE A 393 21.00 -7.54 -13.51
CA ILE A 393 20.32 -8.06 -12.33
C ILE A 393 20.73 -9.53 -12.12
N LYS A 394 21.17 -9.85 -10.89
CA LYS A 394 21.57 -11.21 -10.49
C LYS A 394 20.71 -11.68 -9.33
N SER A 395 20.49 -12.99 -9.27
CA SER A 395 19.83 -13.61 -8.12
C SER A 395 20.72 -13.56 -6.88
N VAL A 396 20.09 -13.35 -5.73
CA VAL A 396 20.72 -13.42 -4.41
C VAL A 396 20.41 -14.79 -3.83
N ALA A 397 21.46 -15.53 -3.49
CA ALA A 397 21.34 -16.84 -2.88
C ALA A 397 21.18 -16.73 -1.36
N ALA A 398 20.30 -17.55 -0.78
CA ALA A 398 20.04 -17.60 0.66
C ALA A 398 19.95 -19.05 1.15
N VAL A 399 20.43 -19.29 2.36
CA VAL A 399 20.50 -20.61 3.01
C VAL A 399 19.97 -20.49 4.43
N PRO A 400 18.64 -20.65 4.67
CA PRO A 400 18.08 -20.52 6.01
C PRO A 400 18.76 -21.50 6.96
N HIS A 401 18.98 -21.08 8.19
CA HIS A 401 19.60 -21.89 9.24
C HIS A 401 19.42 -21.22 10.60
N ASN A 402 19.57 -22.00 11.67
CA ASN A 402 19.49 -21.40 12.99
C ASN A 402 20.75 -20.54 13.25
N PRO A 403 20.58 -19.24 13.60
CA PRO A 403 21.69 -18.30 13.76
C PRO A 403 22.44 -18.41 15.10
N MET A 404 21.94 -19.23 16.05
CA MET A 404 22.56 -19.42 17.37
C MET A 404 24.07 -19.78 17.32
N PRO A 405 24.58 -20.59 16.38
CA PRO A 405 26.01 -20.91 16.27
C PRO A 405 26.88 -19.77 15.68
N GLU A 406 26.28 -18.71 15.12
CA GLU A 406 26.99 -17.57 14.57
C GLU A 406 27.56 -16.66 15.67
N ALA A 407 28.50 -15.76 15.31
CA ALA A 407 29.03 -14.71 16.17
C ALA A 407 29.46 -15.19 17.57
N ASP A 408 30.06 -16.39 17.64
CA ASP A 408 30.44 -17.07 18.89
C ASP A 408 29.28 -17.19 19.91
N GLY A 409 28.04 -17.37 19.43
CA GLY A 409 26.84 -17.59 20.24
C GLY A 409 25.86 -16.43 20.18
N THR A 410 24.93 -16.49 19.21
CA THR A 410 23.89 -15.47 19.04
C THR A 410 22.62 -15.81 19.82
N GLY A 411 22.09 -14.83 20.55
CA GLY A 411 20.82 -14.88 21.23
C GLY A 411 19.82 -13.96 20.58
N GLN A 412 18.95 -14.53 19.74
CA GLN A 412 17.75 -13.86 19.25
C GLN A 412 16.71 -13.82 20.39
N LYS A 413 16.32 -12.62 20.83
CA LYS A 413 15.36 -12.42 21.93
C LYS A 413 13.96 -12.00 21.47
N ILE A 414 13.87 -11.54 20.23
CA ILE A 414 12.63 -11.05 19.62
C ILE A 414 12.55 -11.55 18.17
N GLU A 415 11.34 -11.75 17.68
CA GLU A 415 11.09 -12.24 16.32
C GLU A 415 10.95 -11.07 15.34
N TYR A 416 11.21 -11.33 14.06
CA TYR A 416 10.90 -10.40 12.97
C TYR A 416 9.43 -9.96 13.04
N GLY A 417 9.15 -8.71 12.67
CA GLY A 417 7.78 -8.20 12.65
C GLY A 417 7.28 -7.72 14.01
N SER A 418 7.98 -8.03 15.09
CA SER A 418 7.63 -7.54 16.42
C SER A 418 7.88 -6.04 16.55
N SER A 419 7.14 -5.37 17.42
CA SER A 419 7.33 -3.95 17.73
C SER A 419 7.62 -3.76 19.22
N PRO A 420 8.57 -2.90 19.63
CA PRO A 420 8.86 -2.65 21.04
C PRO A 420 7.64 -2.09 21.79
N ARG A 421 7.68 -2.13 23.12
CA ARG A 421 6.67 -1.48 23.95
C ARG A 421 6.82 0.04 23.88
N ILE A 422 5.88 0.69 23.22
CA ILE A 422 5.87 2.13 23.02
C ILE A 422 5.18 2.81 24.20
N THR A 423 5.69 3.96 24.61
CA THR A 423 5.11 4.87 25.61
C THR A 423 4.76 6.18 24.91
N ARG A 424 3.52 6.65 25.08
CA ARG A 424 3.10 7.95 24.54
C ARG A 424 3.48 9.06 25.51
N LEU A 425 4.28 10.04 25.08
CA LEU A 425 4.71 11.17 25.91
C LEU A 425 3.86 12.41 25.65
N ASP A 426 3.60 12.74 24.38
CA ASP A 426 2.71 13.81 23.93
C ASP A 426 2.04 13.42 22.61
N GLY A 427 1.06 14.20 22.17
CA GLY A 427 0.21 13.91 21.02
C GLY A 427 -0.88 12.90 21.32
N HIS A 428 -1.79 12.78 20.37
CA HIS A 428 -2.93 11.87 20.38
C HIS A 428 -3.00 11.22 19.01
N GLY A 429 -3.54 10.01 18.90
CA GLY A 429 -3.69 9.30 17.62
C GLY A 429 -3.06 7.92 17.64
N ASN A 430 -3.48 7.10 16.68
CA ASN A 430 -2.95 5.76 16.47
C ASN A 430 -2.53 5.50 15.02
N GLY A 431 -2.83 6.41 14.08
CA GLY A 431 -2.46 6.25 12.67
C GLY A 431 -2.97 4.95 12.05
N GLY A 432 -4.12 4.44 12.49
CA GLY A 432 -4.69 3.15 12.08
C GLY A 432 -4.20 1.94 12.87
N ASN A 433 -3.33 2.11 13.87
CA ASN A 433 -2.83 1.00 14.67
C ASN A 433 -3.82 0.54 15.76
N ASP A 434 -3.94 -0.78 15.94
CA ASP A 434 -4.70 -1.39 17.03
C ASP A 434 -3.95 -1.29 18.36
N LEU A 435 -4.44 -0.43 19.25
CA LEU A 435 -3.79 -0.15 20.52
C LEU A 435 -4.17 -1.13 21.63
N LYS A 436 -3.20 -1.45 22.50
CA LYS A 436 -3.46 -2.18 23.74
C LYS A 436 -2.53 -1.72 24.85
N LEU A 437 -3.10 -1.14 25.90
CA LEU A 437 -2.35 -0.76 27.10
C LEU A 437 -1.76 -1.98 27.80
N THR A 438 -0.55 -1.82 28.34
CA THR A 438 0.01 -2.81 29.27
C THR A 438 -0.86 -2.92 30.53
N GLN A 439 -0.85 -4.08 31.19
CA GLN A 439 -1.61 -4.27 32.43
C GLN A 439 -1.21 -3.26 33.51
N ALA A 440 0.09 -2.91 33.60
CA ALA A 440 0.59 -1.89 34.53
C ALA A 440 0.00 -0.51 34.25
N SER A 441 -0.13 -0.10 32.99
CA SER A 441 -0.80 1.15 32.64
C SER A 441 -2.30 1.11 32.96
N LYS A 442 -2.99 0.01 32.63
CA LYS A 442 -4.41 -0.17 32.98
C LYS A 442 -4.64 -0.05 34.48
N ASP A 443 -3.89 -0.79 35.29
CA ASP A 443 -4.02 -0.77 36.75
C ASP A 443 -3.78 0.62 37.35
N PHE A 444 -2.79 1.35 36.83
CA PHE A 444 -2.52 2.73 37.25
C PHE A 444 -3.68 3.68 36.93
N ILE A 445 -4.23 3.60 35.71
CA ILE A 445 -5.35 4.43 35.26
C ILE A 445 -6.61 4.13 36.09
N VAL A 446 -6.92 2.86 36.36
CA VAL A 446 -8.10 2.48 37.15
C VAL A 446 -8.03 3.06 38.56
N ALA A 447 -6.83 3.05 39.17
CA ALA A 447 -6.61 3.55 40.52
C ALA A 447 -6.56 5.08 40.61
N ASN A 448 -5.96 5.77 39.64
CA ASN A 448 -5.65 7.20 39.72
C ASN A 448 -6.50 8.09 38.79
N GLY A 449 -7.14 7.51 37.78
CA GLY A 449 -8.00 8.18 36.79
C GLY A 449 -7.28 8.65 35.53
N VAL A 450 -5.97 8.92 35.58
CA VAL A 450 -5.18 9.39 34.42
C VAL A 450 -3.73 8.90 34.51
N MET A 451 -3.12 8.59 33.37
CA MET A 451 -1.69 8.33 33.22
C MET A 451 -1.15 9.18 32.06
N ASP A 452 -0.34 10.20 32.36
CA ASP A 452 0.19 11.13 31.36
C ASP A 452 1.21 10.49 30.39
N ALA A 453 1.68 9.27 30.68
CA ALA A 453 2.61 8.54 29.81
C ALA A 453 2.27 7.05 29.78
N PRO A 454 1.14 6.64 29.16
CA PRO A 454 0.74 5.25 29.10
C PRO A 454 1.67 4.45 28.18
N THR A 455 1.90 3.19 28.54
CA THR A 455 2.72 2.23 27.79
C THR A 455 1.84 1.14 27.20
N TYR A 456 2.13 0.76 25.96
CA TYR A 456 1.39 -0.20 25.18
C TYR A 456 2.14 -1.54 25.07
N GLU A 457 1.40 -2.63 24.84
CA GLU A 457 1.98 -3.95 24.61
C GLU A 457 2.74 -4.03 23.28
N TYR A 458 3.61 -5.04 23.14
CA TYR A 458 4.36 -5.30 21.91
C TYR A 458 3.41 -5.40 20.70
N GLY A 459 3.73 -4.70 19.61
CA GLY A 459 2.91 -4.70 18.39
C GLY A 459 1.54 -4.04 18.52
N ARG A 460 1.28 -3.34 19.62
CA ARG A 460 -0.02 -2.71 19.95
C ARG A 460 0.13 -1.25 20.39
N GLY A 461 1.20 -0.60 19.92
CA GLY A 461 1.49 0.81 20.18
C GLY A 461 1.01 1.75 19.08
N PRO A 462 1.07 3.07 19.31
CA PRO A 462 0.60 4.08 18.37
C PRO A 462 1.50 4.24 17.14
N LEU A 463 2.76 3.83 17.18
CA LEU A 463 3.64 3.84 16.02
C LEU A 463 3.93 2.42 15.55
N ASN A 464 4.07 2.23 14.23
CA ASN A 464 4.54 0.98 13.66
C ASN A 464 6.08 1.02 13.52
N ILE A 465 6.75 0.57 14.58
CA ILE A 465 8.19 0.32 14.63
C ILE A 465 8.39 -1.18 14.53
N LYS A 466 9.04 -1.67 13.49
CA LYS A 466 9.12 -3.11 13.19
C LYS A 466 10.55 -3.61 13.33
N VAL A 467 10.78 -4.70 14.06
CA VAL A 467 12.07 -5.40 14.05
C VAL A 467 12.22 -6.10 12.69
N ILE A 468 13.24 -5.71 11.93
CA ILE A 468 13.54 -6.26 10.60
C ILE A 468 14.77 -7.15 10.61
N ASP A 469 15.70 -6.92 11.53
CA ASP A 469 16.89 -7.75 11.70
C ASP A 469 17.02 -8.15 13.17
N PRO A 470 16.41 -9.29 13.56
CA PRO A 470 16.51 -9.82 14.92
C PRO A 470 17.93 -10.12 15.39
N LEU A 471 18.92 -10.18 14.49
CA LEU A 471 20.31 -10.46 14.81
C LEU A 471 21.15 -9.17 14.97
N ASN A 472 20.55 -8.00 14.71
CA ASN A 472 21.21 -6.71 14.80
C ASN A 472 20.40 -5.67 15.60
N VAL A 473 19.56 -6.14 16.55
CA VAL A 473 18.78 -5.24 17.41
C VAL A 473 19.69 -4.63 18.47
N GLU A 474 19.87 -3.32 18.38
CA GLU A 474 20.67 -2.52 19.30
C GLU A 474 19.91 -2.21 20.60
N ASP A 475 20.64 -2.09 21.71
CA ASP A 475 20.09 -1.67 23.00
C ASP A 475 19.89 -0.15 23.09
N GLY A 476 19.33 0.33 24.21
CA GLY A 476 19.16 1.74 24.51
C GLY A 476 17.71 2.21 24.56
N TYR A 477 17.57 3.51 24.80
CA TYR A 477 16.31 4.21 24.94
C TYR A 477 16.08 5.14 23.76
N PHE A 478 14.89 5.10 23.17
CA PHE A 478 14.57 5.78 21.92
C PHE A 478 13.44 6.77 22.12
N GLU A 479 13.51 7.92 21.46
CA GLU A 479 12.48 8.95 21.44
C GLU A 479 12.17 9.34 19.99
N CYS A 480 10.92 9.14 19.56
CA CYS A 480 10.41 9.62 18.28
C CYS A 480 9.71 10.97 18.49
N VAL A 481 10.18 12.00 17.80
CA VAL A 481 9.71 13.39 17.89
C VAL A 481 9.12 13.81 16.55
N PHE A 482 7.84 14.16 16.53
CA PHE A 482 7.20 14.71 15.33
C PHE A 482 7.54 16.21 15.22
N LYS A 483 7.94 16.65 14.03
CA LYS A 483 8.40 18.01 13.71
C LYS A 483 7.94 18.45 12.31
N ASP A 484 8.19 19.71 12.00
CA ASP A 484 8.09 20.28 10.64
C ASP A 484 6.73 20.16 9.94
N TYR A 485 5.64 20.42 10.69
CA TYR A 485 4.29 20.59 10.13
C TYR A 485 3.60 21.85 10.65
N ALA A 486 2.66 22.34 9.84
CA ALA A 486 1.76 23.42 10.23
C ALA A 486 0.55 22.84 10.97
N ILE A 487 0.18 23.46 12.09
CA ILE A 487 -1.03 23.09 12.82
C ILE A 487 -2.23 23.70 12.10
N SER A 488 -3.11 22.86 11.56
CA SER A 488 -4.38 23.33 11.02
C SER A 488 -5.18 24.02 12.12
N PRO A 489 -5.63 25.27 11.93
CA PRO A 489 -6.41 26.00 12.94
C PRO A 489 -7.81 25.39 13.16
N THR A 490 -8.24 24.45 12.31
CA THR A 490 -9.62 23.94 12.32
C THR A 490 -9.74 22.48 12.76
N PHE A 491 -8.65 21.70 12.81
CA PHE A 491 -8.71 20.26 13.18
C PHE A 491 -7.50 19.71 13.94
N ASN A 492 -6.54 20.56 14.32
CA ASN A 492 -5.38 20.24 15.16
C ASN A 492 -4.54 19.01 14.70
N ALA A 493 -4.61 18.69 13.41
CA ALA A 493 -4.00 17.50 12.84
C ALA A 493 -2.51 17.69 12.51
N ALA A 494 -1.77 16.57 12.49
CA ALA A 494 -0.34 16.50 12.22
C ALA A 494 -0.02 15.93 10.82
N ASP A 495 -0.91 16.12 9.84
CA ASP A 495 -0.97 15.38 8.58
C ASP A 495 0.32 15.33 7.75
N THR A 496 1.16 16.35 7.85
CA THR A 496 2.39 16.51 7.07
C THR A 496 3.65 16.44 7.93
N ALA A 497 3.55 15.89 9.15
CA ALA A 497 4.69 15.81 10.06
C ALA A 497 5.84 14.98 9.47
N SER A 498 7.05 15.48 9.67
CA SER A 498 8.28 14.69 9.62
C SER A 498 8.59 14.18 11.03
N TRP A 499 9.45 13.18 11.17
CA TRP A 499 9.86 12.67 12.47
C TRP A 499 11.37 12.54 12.60
N VAL A 500 11.85 12.58 13.85
CA VAL A 500 13.25 12.25 14.22
C VAL A 500 13.22 11.24 15.33
N ILE A 501 13.98 10.17 15.20
CA ILE A 501 14.22 9.22 16.28
C ILE A 501 15.61 9.48 16.85
N ASN A 502 15.68 9.71 18.15
CA ASN A 502 16.90 9.90 18.91
C ASN A 502 17.14 8.66 19.79
N ARG A 503 18.34 8.08 19.74
CA ARG A 503 18.74 6.98 20.62
C ARG A 503 19.68 7.48 21.72
N TYR A 504 19.43 7.03 22.93
CA TYR A 504 20.21 7.33 24.13
C TYR A 504 20.70 6.04 24.78
N ASP A 505 21.76 6.11 25.56
CA ASP A 505 22.26 4.96 26.35
C ASP A 505 21.25 4.46 27.40
N LYS A 506 20.36 5.35 27.85
CA LYS A 506 19.24 5.07 28.77
C LYS A 506 18.29 6.28 28.81
N LEU A 507 17.14 6.10 29.47
CA LEU A 507 16.22 7.21 29.76
C LEU A 507 16.94 8.37 30.47
N GLY A 508 16.88 9.57 29.88
CA GLY A 508 17.56 10.77 30.39
C GLY A 508 19.08 10.73 30.29
N GLY A 509 19.62 9.86 29.43
CA GLY A 509 21.04 9.62 29.21
C GLY A 509 21.69 10.54 28.16
N THR A 510 22.78 10.05 27.57
CA THR A 510 23.53 10.74 26.51
C THR A 510 23.05 10.28 25.14
N LEU A 511 22.81 11.23 24.23
CA LEU A 511 22.47 10.94 22.83
C LEU A 511 23.62 10.19 22.15
N LEU A 512 23.31 9.06 21.53
CA LEU A 512 24.25 8.22 20.80
C LEU A 512 24.21 8.55 19.31
N ASP A 513 23.02 8.47 18.70
CA ASP A 513 22.76 8.74 17.29
C ASP A 513 21.29 9.15 17.06
N SER A 514 21.00 9.61 15.84
CA SER A 514 19.67 10.07 15.41
C SER A 514 19.42 9.71 13.96
N VAL A 515 18.15 9.47 13.61
CA VAL A 515 17.67 9.23 12.24
C VAL A 515 16.46 10.12 11.97
N GLU A 516 16.43 10.74 10.79
CA GLU A 516 15.31 11.58 10.35
C GLU A 516 14.48 10.87 9.27
N SER A 517 13.18 11.20 9.23
CA SER A 517 12.25 10.67 8.24
C SER A 517 12.61 11.07 6.81
N GLU A 518 12.63 10.12 5.88
CA GLU A 518 12.79 10.37 4.44
C GLU A 518 11.53 10.96 3.81
N PHE A 519 10.36 10.53 4.29
CA PHE A 519 9.05 11.02 3.87
C PHE A 519 8.28 11.60 5.05
N THR A 520 7.32 12.49 4.77
CA THR A 520 6.34 12.91 5.78
C THR A 520 5.37 11.76 6.05
N ILE A 521 4.67 11.81 7.19
CA ILE A 521 3.64 10.82 7.53
C ILE A 521 2.43 10.84 6.59
N GLN A 522 2.37 11.74 5.61
CA GLN A 522 1.34 11.73 4.58
C GLN A 522 1.47 10.50 3.67
N PHE A 523 2.68 9.96 3.53
CA PHE A 523 2.98 8.83 2.67
C PHE A 523 3.15 7.54 3.48
N ASN A 524 2.55 6.46 2.98
CA ASN A 524 2.68 5.14 3.57
C ASN A 524 3.95 4.45 3.04
N ASN A 525 5.10 4.73 3.67
CA ASN A 525 6.40 4.20 3.26
C ASN A 525 7.17 3.64 4.47
N GLU A 526 7.75 2.46 4.30
CA GLU A 526 8.61 1.84 5.30
C GLU A 526 10.08 2.29 5.17
N GLN A 527 10.57 3.10 6.10
CA GLN A 527 11.99 3.46 6.15
C GLN A 527 12.79 2.43 6.96
N LEU A 528 13.77 1.78 6.33
CA LEU A 528 14.67 0.85 7.01
C LEU A 528 15.71 1.61 7.85
N ILE A 529 16.01 1.12 9.05
CA ILE A 529 17.10 1.61 9.91
C ILE A 529 18.01 0.44 10.28
N PRO A 530 18.85 -0.05 9.33
CA PRO A 530 19.62 -1.28 9.51
C PRO A 530 20.56 -1.24 10.72
N GLN A 531 21.11 -0.06 11.04
CA GLN A 531 22.03 0.11 12.17
C GLN A 531 21.39 -0.17 13.54
N TRP A 532 20.06 -0.20 13.64
CA TRP A 532 19.33 -0.52 14.86
C TRP A 532 18.51 -1.81 14.74
N GLY A 533 18.57 -2.49 13.59
CA GLY A 533 17.80 -3.70 13.30
C GLY A 533 16.28 -3.49 13.19
N ILE A 534 15.82 -2.25 12.98
CA ILE A 534 14.40 -1.89 12.91
C ILE A 534 14.04 -1.14 11.62
N SER A 535 12.75 -1.04 11.32
CA SER A 535 12.18 -0.11 10.36
C SER A 535 11.05 0.71 11.00
N VAL A 536 10.69 1.81 10.33
CA VAL A 536 9.68 2.75 10.77
C VAL A 536 8.71 3.00 9.62
N GLN A 537 7.42 2.79 9.86
CA GLN A 537 6.37 3.06 8.87
C GLN A 537 5.24 3.81 9.58
N ILE A 538 5.24 5.14 9.46
CA ILE A 538 4.26 5.99 10.16
C ILE A 538 3.42 6.71 9.11
N GLN A 539 2.13 6.42 9.08
CA GLN A 539 1.17 7.06 8.19
C GLN A 539 0.09 7.79 8.98
N GLN A 540 -0.28 8.99 8.54
CA GLN A 540 -1.50 9.66 8.95
C GLN A 540 -2.67 9.06 8.21
N GLN A 541 -3.63 8.53 8.96
CA GLN A 541 -4.88 8.01 8.42
C GLN A 541 -6.01 9.03 8.67
N PRO A 542 -6.35 9.88 7.68
CA PRO A 542 -7.28 10.98 7.87
C PRO A 542 -8.71 10.49 8.09
N TYR A 543 -9.52 11.29 8.79
CA TYR A 543 -10.96 11.09 8.82
C TYR A 543 -11.58 11.36 7.45
N PHE A 544 -12.61 10.60 7.09
CA PHE A 544 -13.31 10.74 5.81
C PHE A 544 -14.69 11.39 5.97
N LEU A 545 -15.22 11.89 4.85
CA LEU A 545 -16.55 12.49 4.77
C LEU A 545 -17.58 11.43 4.34
N THR A 546 -18.67 11.36 5.07
CA THR A 546 -19.88 10.59 4.73
C THR A 546 -20.81 11.41 3.83
N ASP A 547 -21.77 10.77 3.15
CA ASP A 547 -22.78 11.42 2.31
C ASP A 547 -23.87 12.20 3.07
N LEU A 548 -23.70 12.37 4.39
CA LEU A 548 -24.67 13.02 5.26
C LEU A 548 -24.95 14.47 4.83
N THR A 549 -26.17 14.70 4.35
CA THR A 549 -26.61 16.04 3.91
C THR A 549 -27.17 16.88 5.08
N GLY A 550 -26.84 18.18 5.12
CA GLY A 550 -27.53 19.16 5.98
C GLY A 550 -27.11 19.20 7.47
N GLY A 551 -25.93 18.72 7.85
CA GLY A 551 -25.53 18.54 9.26
C GLY A 551 -24.64 19.61 9.93
N GLY A 552 -24.13 20.61 9.19
CA GLY A 552 -23.04 21.48 9.65
C GLY A 552 -21.66 20.89 9.33
N VAL A 553 -20.57 21.63 9.59
CA VAL A 553 -19.22 21.31 9.06
C VAL A 553 -18.64 20.00 9.59
N ILE A 554 -18.90 19.65 10.85
CA ILE A 554 -18.30 18.48 11.52
C ILE A 554 -19.15 17.21 11.39
N ALA A 555 -20.45 17.37 11.21
CA ALA A 555 -21.38 16.25 11.14
C ALA A 555 -21.04 15.19 10.07
N PRO A 556 -20.49 15.48 8.89
CA PRO A 556 -20.17 14.44 7.92
C PRO A 556 -18.86 13.69 8.22
N TYR A 557 -18.06 14.08 9.23
CA TYR A 557 -16.80 13.37 9.49
C TYR A 557 -17.02 12.04 10.21
N SER A 558 -16.39 11.00 9.70
CA SER A 558 -16.41 9.64 10.25
C SER A 558 -15.00 9.06 10.31
N THR A 559 -14.91 7.81 10.78
CA THR A 559 -13.65 7.07 10.89
C THR A 559 -13.92 5.58 10.80
N ASP A 560 -12.88 4.82 10.47
CA ASP A 560 -12.94 3.37 10.34
C ASP A 560 -12.94 2.67 11.70
N VAL A 561 -13.68 1.56 11.76
CA VAL A 561 -13.58 0.60 12.84
C VAL A 561 -12.39 -0.32 12.56
N LEU A 562 -11.44 -0.38 13.49
CA LEU A 562 -10.29 -1.28 13.39
C LEU A 562 -10.60 -2.66 13.97
N ARG A 563 -11.30 -2.70 15.11
CA ARG A 563 -11.63 -3.94 15.83
C ARG A 563 -12.77 -3.74 16.82
N SER A 564 -13.58 -4.78 17.01
CA SER A 564 -14.46 -4.91 18.17
C SER A 564 -14.46 -6.35 18.67
N ASP A 565 -14.13 -6.56 19.95
CA ASP A 565 -14.09 -7.89 20.55
C ASP A 565 -14.61 -7.88 21.99
N ILE A 566 -15.02 -9.06 22.45
CA ILE A 566 -15.35 -9.34 23.85
C ILE A 566 -14.52 -10.52 24.36
N TYR A 567 -13.76 -10.27 25.42
CA TYR A 567 -12.93 -11.25 26.10
C TYR A 567 -13.55 -11.62 27.44
N TYR A 568 -13.47 -12.89 27.81
CA TYR A 568 -13.89 -13.40 29.11
C TYR A 568 -12.69 -14.03 29.79
N GLU A 569 -12.50 -13.75 31.08
CA GLU A 569 -11.43 -14.41 31.87
C GLU A 569 -11.61 -15.94 31.86
N ASP A 570 -12.85 -16.42 31.95
CA ASP A 570 -13.25 -17.80 31.66
C ASP A 570 -14.07 -17.86 30.36
N SER A 571 -13.40 -18.20 29.25
CA SER A 571 -13.99 -18.28 27.91
C SER A 571 -15.13 -19.31 27.79
N SER A 572 -15.30 -20.21 28.76
CA SER A 572 -16.43 -21.15 28.79
C SER A 572 -17.74 -20.50 29.29
N LYS A 573 -17.67 -19.33 29.94
CA LYS A 573 -18.81 -18.65 30.57
C LYS A 573 -19.17 -17.33 29.88
N ARG A 574 -19.75 -17.43 28.69
CA ARG A 574 -20.24 -16.28 27.91
C ARG A 574 -21.61 -15.82 28.41
N TRP A 575 -21.60 -15.00 29.46
CA TRP A 575 -22.82 -14.56 30.17
C TRP A 575 -23.37 -13.22 29.66
N LEU A 576 -22.59 -12.43 28.94
CA LEU A 576 -22.99 -11.12 28.43
C LEU A 576 -23.51 -11.26 26.99
N SER A 577 -24.67 -10.68 26.75
CA SER A 577 -25.29 -10.52 25.43
C SER A 577 -25.78 -9.07 25.30
N GLY A 578 -26.62 -8.79 24.32
CA GLY A 578 -27.23 -7.48 24.14
C GLY A 578 -28.45 -7.53 23.25
N VAL A 579 -29.15 -6.41 23.16
CA VAL A 579 -30.21 -6.19 22.18
C VAL A 579 -29.55 -6.09 20.80
N GLN A 580 -29.59 -7.17 20.03
CA GLN A 580 -29.04 -7.21 18.68
C GLN A 580 -29.89 -6.35 17.74
N ASP A 581 -29.22 -5.49 16.99
CA ASP A 581 -29.85 -4.60 16.02
C ASP A 581 -30.46 -5.36 14.83
N ASN A 582 -31.55 -4.83 14.26
CA ASN A 582 -32.17 -5.34 13.03
C ASN A 582 -33.02 -4.26 12.34
N ASP A 583 -33.49 -4.55 11.14
CA ASP A 583 -34.29 -3.60 10.34
C ASP A 583 -35.81 -3.66 10.63
N GLY A 584 -36.22 -4.26 11.75
CA GLY A 584 -37.63 -4.39 12.11
C GLY A 584 -38.25 -3.10 12.66
N PHE A 585 -39.57 -2.91 12.52
CA PHE A 585 -40.30 -1.83 13.21
C PHE A 585 -40.61 -2.22 14.66
N PHE A 586 -39.55 -2.42 15.43
CA PHE A 586 -39.58 -2.86 16.83
C PHE A 586 -38.35 -2.32 17.57
N PRO A 587 -38.33 -2.12 18.90
CA PRO A 587 -37.20 -1.48 19.58
C PRO A 587 -35.85 -2.19 19.50
N THR A 588 -35.80 -3.39 18.92
CA THR A 588 -34.54 -4.03 18.51
C THR A 588 -33.86 -3.31 17.36
N ASN A 589 -34.58 -2.55 16.54
CA ASN A 589 -33.99 -1.60 15.61
C ASN A 589 -33.68 -0.33 16.38
N TRP A 590 -32.47 -0.23 16.92
CA TRP A 590 -32.05 0.88 17.77
C TRP A 590 -30.79 1.58 17.27
N ILE A 591 -30.10 0.99 16.30
CA ILE A 591 -29.01 1.63 15.55
C ILE A 591 -29.61 2.17 14.23
N ARG A 592 -29.44 3.48 13.99
CA ARG A 592 -30.02 4.25 12.87
C ARG A 592 -29.08 4.34 11.68
N SER A 593 -28.48 3.21 11.35
CA SER A 593 -27.59 3.04 10.21
C SER A 593 -28.35 2.48 9.01
N GLY A 594 -28.04 2.97 7.83
CA GLY A 594 -28.79 2.69 6.60
C GLY A 594 -29.46 3.94 6.02
N ASP A 595 -30.26 3.72 4.99
CA ASP A 595 -30.89 4.77 4.19
C ASP A 595 -32.42 4.83 4.34
N TYR A 596 -33.02 4.05 5.24
CA TYR A 596 -34.47 3.99 5.39
C TYR A 596 -35.05 5.34 5.85
N THR A 597 -35.85 5.94 4.98
CA THR A 597 -36.60 7.17 5.28
C THR A 597 -38.09 6.92 5.04
N PRO A 598 -38.93 6.91 6.09
CA PRO A 598 -40.35 6.67 5.94
C PRO A 598 -41.04 7.85 5.25
N GLU A 599 -42.08 7.56 4.45
CA GLU A 599 -42.96 8.62 3.93
C GLU A 599 -43.87 9.16 5.05
N THR A 600 -43.80 10.47 5.27
CA THR A 600 -44.46 11.16 6.40
C THR A 600 -45.57 12.13 5.97
N ASP A 601 -45.75 12.39 4.67
CA ASP A 601 -46.87 13.17 4.15
C ASP A 601 -48.16 12.34 4.22
N PRO A 602 -49.15 12.72 5.05
CA PRO A 602 -50.41 11.98 5.16
C PRO A 602 -51.24 11.96 3.86
N ASN A 603 -50.87 12.76 2.86
CA ASN A 603 -51.54 12.80 1.55
C ASN A 603 -50.85 11.93 0.50
N ASP A 604 -49.66 11.40 0.78
CA ASP A 604 -48.95 10.53 -0.15
C ASP A 604 -49.50 9.09 -0.08
N PRO A 605 -49.75 8.42 -1.23
CA PRO A 605 -50.17 7.02 -1.24
C PRO A 605 -49.21 6.06 -0.55
N ALA A 606 -47.94 6.43 -0.37
CA ALA A 606 -46.91 5.66 0.31
C ALA A 606 -46.80 5.98 1.82
N TYR A 607 -47.67 6.82 2.41
CA TYR A 607 -47.62 7.17 3.84
C TYR A 607 -47.48 5.97 4.77
N GLU A 608 -46.43 5.98 5.60
CA GLU A 608 -46.06 4.84 6.46
C GLU A 608 -46.42 5.04 7.94
N CYS A 609 -46.55 6.29 8.42
CA CYS A 609 -46.74 6.50 9.86
C CYS A 609 -48.12 6.02 10.35
N ASN A 610 -48.15 5.39 11.52
CA ASN A 610 -49.39 4.92 12.13
C ASN A 610 -49.65 5.55 13.51
N PRO A 611 -50.35 6.70 13.57
CA PRO A 611 -50.59 7.40 14.84
C PRO A 611 -51.54 6.65 15.79
N ASN A 612 -52.18 5.55 15.35
CA ASN A 612 -53.04 4.72 16.18
C ASN A 612 -52.33 3.47 16.73
N ALA A 613 -51.09 3.20 16.30
CA ALA A 613 -50.26 2.15 16.85
C ALA A 613 -49.60 2.59 18.17
N LEU A 614 -49.07 1.63 18.92
CA LEU A 614 -48.14 1.93 20.00
C LEU A 614 -46.87 2.56 19.39
N SER A 615 -46.23 3.48 20.10
CA SER A 615 -45.11 4.28 19.57
C SER A 615 -43.98 3.43 19.00
N TYR A 616 -43.73 2.27 19.63
CA TYR A 616 -42.70 1.31 19.26
C TYR A 616 -43.08 0.35 18.12
N LEU A 617 -44.28 0.49 17.55
CA LEU A 617 -44.73 -0.25 16.36
C LEU A 617 -44.98 0.69 15.17
N ASP A 618 -44.78 2.00 15.34
CA ASP A 618 -44.92 2.99 14.29
C ASP A 618 -43.64 3.02 13.43
N PRO A 619 -43.71 2.72 12.12
CA PRO A 619 -42.54 2.78 11.23
C PRO A 619 -41.80 4.12 11.29
N CYS A 620 -42.51 5.22 11.52
CA CYS A 620 -41.92 6.56 11.58
C CYS A 620 -41.01 6.80 12.81
N SER A 621 -41.01 5.88 13.78
CA SER A 621 -40.06 5.88 14.91
C SER A 621 -38.69 5.29 14.55
N TYR A 622 -38.55 4.67 13.37
CA TYR A 622 -37.39 3.87 12.96
C TYR A 622 -36.66 4.43 11.75
N ARG A 623 -36.83 5.72 11.44
CA ARG A 623 -36.09 6.41 10.39
C ARG A 623 -34.57 6.35 10.65
N ASP A 624 -33.82 5.95 9.62
CA ASP A 624 -32.36 5.96 9.62
C ASP A 624 -31.78 7.36 9.37
N GLN A 625 -30.50 7.51 9.73
CA GLN A 625 -29.72 8.69 9.39
C GLN A 625 -29.04 8.50 8.03
N ALA A 626 -29.83 8.58 6.96
CA ALA A 626 -29.34 8.46 5.58
C ALA A 626 -28.15 9.38 5.28
N GLY A 627 -27.13 8.82 4.64
CA GLY A 627 -25.82 9.39 4.35
C GLY A 627 -24.83 9.32 5.53
N GLY A 628 -25.22 8.81 6.70
CA GLY A 628 -24.36 8.76 7.89
C GLY A 628 -23.53 7.49 8.02
N ASP A 629 -24.16 6.34 7.81
CA ASP A 629 -23.57 4.98 7.90
C ASP A 629 -24.41 4.03 7.03
N ASP A 630 -24.48 4.32 5.73
CA ASP A 630 -25.40 3.65 4.81
C ASP A 630 -25.01 2.18 4.58
N ASP A 631 -23.71 1.88 4.63
CA ASP A 631 -23.17 0.52 4.56
C ASP A 631 -23.30 -0.27 5.87
N LYS A 632 -23.87 0.35 6.91
CA LYS A 632 -24.16 -0.23 8.21
C LYS A 632 -22.92 -0.84 8.89
N GLU A 633 -21.78 -0.14 8.85
CA GLU A 633 -20.55 -0.63 9.47
C GLU A 633 -20.67 -0.71 10.99
N PHE A 634 -21.39 0.23 11.62
CA PHE A 634 -21.52 0.25 13.08
C PHE A 634 -22.56 -0.74 13.62
N THR A 635 -23.47 -1.26 12.79
CA THR A 635 -24.40 -2.33 13.20
C THR A 635 -23.70 -3.69 13.32
N LYS A 636 -22.52 -3.84 12.70
CA LYS A 636 -21.71 -5.07 12.77
C LYS A 636 -20.93 -5.18 14.08
N LEU A 637 -20.82 -4.10 14.85
CA LEU A 637 -20.09 -4.08 16.13
C LEU A 637 -20.76 -4.98 17.17
N LEU A 638 -20.07 -6.07 17.53
CA LEU A 638 -20.55 -7.06 18.51
C LEU A 638 -22.00 -7.50 18.27
N ASP A 639 -22.33 -7.85 17.02
CA ASP A 639 -23.68 -8.22 16.59
C ASP A 639 -24.75 -7.12 16.83
N GLY A 640 -24.36 -5.85 16.69
CA GLY A 640 -25.27 -4.71 16.81
C GLY A 640 -25.71 -4.44 18.25
N THR A 641 -24.85 -4.73 19.22
CA THR A 641 -25.15 -4.54 20.67
C THR A 641 -24.53 -3.26 21.24
N ILE A 642 -23.70 -2.57 20.47
CA ILE A 642 -23.05 -1.31 20.83
C ILE A 642 -22.95 -0.40 19.61
N ALA A 643 -23.18 0.90 19.80
CA ALA A 643 -23.13 1.86 18.71
C ALA A 643 -22.68 3.26 19.16
N PRO A 644 -22.18 4.10 18.22
CA PRO A 644 -21.95 5.52 18.47
C PRO A 644 -23.25 6.24 18.83
N HIS A 645 -23.22 7.12 19.83
CA HIS A 645 -24.37 7.94 20.26
C HIS A 645 -25.14 8.59 19.10
N LYS A 646 -24.40 9.09 18.10
CA LYS A 646 -24.98 9.73 16.92
C LYS A 646 -25.96 8.83 16.16
N LEU A 647 -25.66 7.54 16.08
CA LEU A 647 -26.46 6.54 15.37
C LEU A 647 -27.50 5.88 16.29
N VAL A 648 -27.67 6.30 17.54
CA VAL A 648 -28.61 5.64 18.45
C VAL A 648 -30.01 6.25 18.39
N GLY A 649 -31.00 5.37 18.24
CA GLY A 649 -32.42 5.69 18.27
C GLY A 649 -32.90 6.16 19.66
N TYR A 650 -33.79 7.16 19.65
CA TYR A 650 -34.33 7.79 20.86
C TYR A 650 -35.84 8.09 20.77
N GLN A 651 -36.47 7.80 19.63
CA GLN A 651 -37.77 8.35 19.24
C GLN A 651 -38.96 7.71 19.97
N SER A 652 -38.88 6.43 20.34
CA SER A 652 -40.02 5.68 20.90
C SER A 652 -39.69 4.93 22.19
N ASP A 653 -40.70 4.24 22.74
CA ASP A 653 -40.59 3.43 23.95
C ASP A 653 -39.50 2.34 23.82
N TYR A 654 -38.84 2.02 24.94
CA TYR A 654 -37.83 0.96 25.07
C TYR A 654 -36.52 1.15 24.27
N MET A 655 -36.35 2.29 23.60
CA MET A 655 -35.08 2.65 22.98
C MET A 655 -34.05 3.06 24.04
N PRO A 656 -32.75 2.83 23.78
CA PRO A 656 -31.70 3.01 24.78
C PRO A 656 -31.35 4.48 25.05
N MET A 657 -32.01 5.46 24.41
CA MET A 657 -31.74 6.88 24.62
C MET A 657 -33.00 7.71 24.86
N ALA A 658 -32.90 8.66 25.79
CA ALA A 658 -33.90 9.67 26.07
C ALA A 658 -33.23 11.02 26.32
N TYR A 659 -33.66 12.05 25.59
CA TYR A 659 -33.16 13.40 25.80
C TYR A 659 -34.10 14.20 26.69
N TYR A 660 -33.56 14.81 27.75
CA TYR A 660 -34.37 15.57 28.69
C TYR A 660 -34.80 16.93 28.11
N ASN A 661 -36.10 17.08 27.91
CA ASN A 661 -36.79 18.33 27.55
C ASN A 661 -36.04 19.17 26.48
N THR A 662 -35.74 18.59 25.33
CA THR A 662 -35.07 19.29 24.23
C THR A 662 -35.66 18.91 22.88
N SER A 663 -35.87 19.90 22.02
CA SER A 663 -36.34 19.73 20.64
C SER A 663 -35.20 19.80 19.63
N SER A 664 -33.95 19.99 20.06
CA SER A 664 -32.78 20.18 19.20
C SER A 664 -31.88 18.94 19.14
N VAL A 665 -32.47 17.74 19.17
CA VAL A 665 -31.73 16.46 19.24
C VAL A 665 -30.76 16.29 18.07
N THR A 666 -31.20 16.55 16.84
CA THR A 666 -30.34 16.47 15.64
C THR A 666 -29.08 17.33 15.78
N SER A 667 -29.17 18.52 16.38
CA SER A 667 -28.00 19.37 16.61
C SER A 667 -27.03 18.81 17.66
N LEU A 668 -27.52 18.02 18.62
CA LEU A 668 -26.69 17.36 19.63
C LEU A 668 -25.99 16.14 19.05
N GLN A 669 -26.70 15.32 18.26
CA GLN A 669 -26.13 14.19 17.52
C GLN A 669 -25.08 14.67 16.50
N ASN A 670 -25.35 15.74 15.75
CA ASN A 670 -24.39 16.33 14.81
C ASN A 670 -23.13 16.88 15.49
N GLY A 671 -23.23 17.28 16.76
CA GLY A 671 -22.08 17.68 17.57
C GLY A 671 -21.30 16.52 18.17
N SER A 672 -21.78 15.28 18.04
CA SER A 672 -21.15 14.04 18.51
C SER A 672 -20.59 13.29 17.30
N SER A 673 -19.61 13.88 16.61
CA SER A 673 -19.05 13.28 15.38
C SER A 673 -18.55 11.86 15.61
N ILE A 674 -18.71 10.98 14.62
CA ILE A 674 -18.19 9.60 14.69
C ILE A 674 -16.65 9.64 14.74
N SER A 675 -16.02 10.59 14.03
CA SER A 675 -14.57 10.82 14.12
C SER A 675 -14.06 11.11 15.55
N TYR A 676 -14.93 11.49 16.48
CA TYR A 676 -14.55 11.82 17.86
C TYR A 676 -14.53 10.60 18.80
N LEU A 677 -15.10 9.47 18.41
CA LEU A 677 -15.23 8.27 19.26
C LEU A 677 -13.88 7.75 19.78
N PRO A 678 -13.63 7.58 21.09
CA PRO A 678 -12.38 7.03 21.57
C PRO A 678 -12.30 5.53 21.27
N SER A 679 -11.08 4.99 21.15
CA SER A 679 -10.91 3.56 21.38
C SER A 679 -11.08 3.30 22.87
N VAL A 680 -11.92 2.34 23.23
CA VAL A 680 -12.30 2.12 24.62
C VAL A 680 -12.18 0.67 25.03
N ASP A 681 -11.66 0.45 26.24
CA ASP A 681 -11.77 -0.80 26.99
C ASP A 681 -12.89 -0.65 28.02
N ILE A 682 -14.01 -1.37 27.84
CA ILE A 682 -15.11 -1.42 28.80
C ILE A 682 -15.01 -2.74 29.57
N VAL A 683 -14.62 -2.67 30.83
CA VAL A 683 -14.39 -3.84 31.68
C VAL A 683 -15.54 -4.02 32.66
N LEU A 684 -16.13 -5.21 32.68
CA LEU A 684 -17.09 -5.67 33.67
C LEU A 684 -16.37 -6.59 34.65
N THR A 685 -16.31 -6.20 35.92
CA THR A 685 -15.54 -6.92 36.94
C THR A 685 -16.31 -7.14 38.23
N GLN A 686 -16.14 -8.31 38.84
CA GLN A 686 -16.65 -8.58 40.19
C GLN A 686 -15.93 -7.77 41.28
N ASP A 687 -14.74 -7.23 40.98
CA ASP A 687 -13.98 -6.42 41.93
C ASP A 687 -14.65 -5.04 42.13
N ARG A 688 -15.46 -4.98 43.20
CA ARG A 688 -16.14 -3.75 43.65
C ARG A 688 -15.21 -2.57 43.87
N SER A 689 -13.91 -2.78 44.13
CA SER A 689 -12.98 -1.66 44.28
C SER A 689 -12.77 -0.89 42.97
N LYS A 690 -13.03 -1.52 41.82
CA LYS A 690 -12.85 -0.95 40.48
C LYS A 690 -14.15 -0.39 39.88
N TRP A 691 -15.30 -0.59 40.52
CA TRP A 691 -16.61 -0.13 40.04
C TRP A 691 -16.68 1.39 39.87
N THR A 692 -17.51 1.85 38.94
CA THR A 692 -17.63 3.27 38.59
C THR A 692 -18.91 3.84 39.20
N ARG A 693 -18.77 4.90 40.01
CA ARG A 693 -19.90 5.68 40.52
C ARG A 693 -20.48 6.51 39.38
N CYS A 694 -21.76 6.33 39.07
CA CYS A 694 -22.36 6.97 37.90
C CYS A 694 -23.84 7.34 38.09
N PRO A 695 -24.34 8.31 37.33
CA PRO A 695 -25.77 8.58 37.22
C PRO A 695 -26.57 7.41 36.67
N VAL A 696 -27.81 7.28 37.14
CA VAL A 696 -28.82 6.35 36.59
C VAL A 696 -29.93 7.17 35.94
N ILE A 697 -30.19 6.90 34.66
CA ILE A 697 -31.09 7.70 33.82
C ILE A 697 -32.43 6.99 33.65
N GLU A 698 -33.54 7.73 33.81
CA GLU A 698 -34.88 7.21 33.54
C GLU A 698 -35.17 7.13 32.03
N LEU A 699 -35.59 5.96 31.56
CA LEU A 699 -35.91 5.72 30.15
C LEU A 699 -37.40 5.41 29.89
N GLY A 700 -38.21 5.21 30.93
CA GLY A 700 -39.65 5.10 30.79
C GLY A 700 -40.24 6.39 30.21
N ARG A 701 -41.01 6.29 29.11
CA ARG A 701 -41.52 7.48 28.38
C ARG A 701 -42.72 8.16 29.05
N ASP A 702 -43.41 7.47 29.95
CA ASP A 702 -44.58 8.01 30.65
C ASP A 702 -44.23 8.31 32.12
N PRO A 703 -44.03 9.60 32.48
CA PRO A 703 -43.73 10.00 33.85
C PRO A 703 -44.78 9.54 34.87
N SER A 704 -46.03 9.28 34.47
CA SER A 704 -47.07 8.82 35.41
C SER A 704 -46.85 7.38 35.89
N LEU A 705 -46.08 6.60 35.13
CA LEU A 705 -45.73 5.22 35.43
C LEU A 705 -44.35 5.09 36.08
N ASN A 706 -43.49 6.10 35.91
CA ASN A 706 -42.13 6.10 36.42
C ASN A 706 -42.09 6.37 37.93
N VAL A 707 -41.14 5.73 38.62
CA VAL A 707 -40.93 5.92 40.06
C VAL A 707 -40.63 7.39 40.38
N GLY A 708 -41.41 7.98 41.30
CA GLY A 708 -41.26 9.38 41.70
C GLY A 708 -41.69 10.40 40.65
N GLY A 709 -42.31 9.97 39.54
CA GLY A 709 -42.63 10.83 38.42
C GLY A 709 -41.38 11.37 37.73
N ALA A 710 -40.36 10.54 37.55
CA ALA A 710 -39.16 10.91 36.81
C ALA A 710 -39.49 11.11 35.32
N GLU A 711 -38.95 12.17 34.72
CA GLU A 711 -39.15 12.47 33.30
C GLU A 711 -38.17 11.65 32.44
N PRO A 712 -38.50 11.33 31.18
CA PRO A 712 -37.59 10.60 30.30
C PRO A 712 -36.29 11.38 30.08
N GLY A 713 -35.15 10.72 30.25
CA GLY A 713 -33.82 11.31 30.13
C GLY A 713 -33.35 12.11 31.35
N ALA A 714 -34.16 12.16 32.41
CA ALA A 714 -33.80 12.73 33.70
C ALA A 714 -33.07 11.70 34.59
N LEU A 715 -32.51 12.14 35.70
CA LEU A 715 -32.01 11.23 36.73
C LEU A 715 -33.18 10.46 37.37
N ARG A 716 -32.93 9.20 37.71
CA ARG A 716 -33.87 8.41 38.52
C ARG A 716 -34.15 9.12 39.85
N LYS A 717 -35.42 9.11 40.29
CA LYS A 717 -35.84 9.73 41.56
C LYS A 717 -35.77 8.78 42.77
N SER A 718 -35.32 7.55 42.57
CA SER A 718 -35.02 6.62 43.66
C SER A 718 -33.79 7.07 44.44
N ASN A 719 -33.70 6.66 45.71
CA ASN A 719 -32.53 6.94 46.54
C ASN A 719 -31.27 6.36 45.88
N SER A 720 -30.17 7.09 45.99
CA SER A 720 -28.87 6.65 45.48
C SER A 720 -28.39 5.46 46.29
N VAL A 721 -27.69 4.54 45.62
CA VAL A 721 -27.30 3.26 46.23
C VAL A 721 -25.79 3.08 46.32
N ASP A 722 -25.35 2.34 47.33
CA ASP A 722 -23.97 1.87 47.49
C ASP A 722 -23.66 0.69 46.54
N LYS A 723 -22.42 0.18 46.60
CA LYS A 723 -21.96 -0.97 45.78
C LYS A 723 -22.67 -2.30 46.10
N TYR A 724 -23.61 -2.30 47.04
CA TYR A 724 -24.42 -3.44 47.46
C TYR A 724 -25.92 -3.22 47.23
N GLY A 725 -26.30 -2.10 46.59
CA GLY A 725 -27.70 -1.78 46.31
C GLY A 725 -28.47 -1.18 47.49
N ASN A 726 -27.81 -0.80 48.58
CA ASN A 726 -28.47 -0.18 49.73
C ASN A 726 -28.44 1.35 49.59
N ASP A 727 -29.46 2.03 50.11
CA ASP A 727 -29.48 3.50 50.20
C ASP A 727 -28.21 4.01 50.90
N ASP A 728 -27.44 4.85 50.20
CA ASP A 728 -26.17 5.40 50.68
C ASP A 728 -26.31 6.78 51.36
N GLY A 729 -27.52 7.33 51.40
CA GLY A 729 -27.82 8.63 52.01
C GLY A 729 -27.28 9.84 51.24
N THR A 730 -26.83 9.68 49.99
CA THR A 730 -26.22 10.76 49.18
C THR A 730 -27.20 11.51 48.28
N GLY A 731 -28.50 11.20 48.36
CA GLY A 731 -29.57 11.84 47.56
C GLY A 731 -30.21 10.84 46.61
N THR A 732 -30.54 11.26 45.40
CA THR A 732 -31.21 10.43 44.38
C THR A 732 -30.42 10.38 43.07
N GLY A 733 -30.65 9.34 42.27
CA GLY A 733 -30.21 9.30 40.88
C GLY A 733 -28.79 8.79 40.63
N MET A 734 -28.11 8.24 41.64
CA MET A 734 -26.75 7.72 41.50
C MET A 734 -26.66 6.23 41.88
N GLY A 735 -25.95 5.46 41.07
CA GLY A 735 -25.71 4.04 41.23
C GLY A 735 -24.24 3.68 41.01
N TRP A 736 -23.95 2.40 40.80
CA TRP A 736 -22.61 1.91 40.49
C TRP A 736 -22.67 0.96 39.31
N PHE A 737 -21.95 1.29 38.23
CA PHE A 737 -21.70 0.34 37.15
C PHE A 737 -20.65 -0.68 37.62
N PRO A 738 -20.88 -2.00 37.47
CA PRO A 738 -19.97 -3.04 37.95
C PRO A 738 -18.76 -3.22 37.03
N GLY A 739 -18.01 -2.13 36.86
CA GLY A 739 -16.99 -2.02 35.83
C GLY A 739 -16.45 -0.61 35.68
N TYR A 740 -15.67 -0.40 34.62
CA TYR A 740 -15.08 0.88 34.23
C TYR A 740 -14.81 0.93 32.73
N ALA A 741 -14.56 2.13 32.21
CA ALA A 741 -14.13 2.36 30.84
C ALA A 741 -12.80 3.14 30.80
N ILE A 742 -11.90 2.80 29.88
CA ILE A 742 -10.61 3.48 29.67
C ILE A 742 -10.52 3.93 28.21
N ASP A 743 -10.18 5.20 27.99
CA ASP A 743 -9.72 5.70 26.69
C ASP A 743 -8.24 5.31 26.51
N VAL A 744 -8.00 4.51 25.48
CA VAL A 744 -6.71 3.84 25.24
C VAL A 744 -5.68 4.81 24.66
N GLU A 745 -6.09 5.81 23.88
CA GLU A 745 -5.21 6.84 23.33
C GLU A 745 -4.78 7.85 24.40
N SER A 746 -5.75 8.35 25.17
CA SER A 746 -5.53 9.43 26.13
C SER A 746 -4.99 8.91 27.47
N GLY A 747 -5.15 7.62 27.78
CA GLY A 747 -4.70 7.03 29.04
C GLY A 747 -5.53 7.49 30.24
N VAL A 748 -6.85 7.64 30.06
CA VAL A 748 -7.76 8.14 31.10
C VAL A 748 -8.90 7.17 31.38
N ARG A 749 -9.36 7.15 32.62
CA ARG A 749 -10.62 6.51 32.99
C ARG A 749 -11.77 7.43 32.60
N LEU A 750 -12.79 6.88 31.96
CA LEU A 750 -13.92 7.64 31.44
C LEU A 750 -15.09 7.68 32.43
N TYR A 751 -15.89 8.74 32.33
CA TYR A 751 -17.19 8.77 33.00
C TYR A 751 -18.17 7.84 32.30
N MET A 752 -19.05 7.25 33.09
CA MET A 752 -20.11 6.36 32.60
C MET A 752 -21.46 6.76 33.20
N ALA A 753 -22.53 6.29 32.59
CA ALA A 753 -23.88 6.26 33.16
C ALA A 753 -24.58 4.98 32.69
N PHE A 754 -25.70 4.62 33.31
CA PHE A 754 -26.58 3.59 32.76
C PHE A 754 -28.04 4.01 32.85
N GLY A 755 -28.85 3.47 31.96
CA GLY A 755 -30.30 3.69 31.94
C GLY A 755 -31.06 2.63 32.71
N GLU A 756 -32.30 2.95 33.07
CA GLU A 756 -33.29 2.01 33.59
C GLU A 756 -34.68 2.47 33.16
N ASN A 757 -35.59 1.54 32.85
CA ASN A 757 -37.02 1.85 32.75
C ASN A 757 -37.74 1.39 34.03
N SER A 758 -38.14 2.34 34.87
CA SER A 758 -38.67 2.03 36.18
C SER A 758 -40.09 1.54 36.25
N PHE A 759 -40.79 1.59 35.12
CA PHE A 759 -42.02 0.85 34.94
C PHE A 759 -41.79 -0.67 34.92
N LEU A 760 -40.61 -1.12 34.46
CA LEU A 760 -40.26 -2.53 34.29
C LEU A 760 -39.59 -3.13 35.54
N GLY A 761 -40.18 -2.93 36.72
CA GLY A 761 -39.61 -3.42 37.98
C GLY A 761 -39.44 -4.95 38.08
N ASN A 762 -40.19 -5.73 37.29
CA ASN A 762 -40.00 -7.19 37.19
C ASN A 762 -38.76 -7.59 36.37
N GLU A 763 -38.21 -6.66 35.60
CA GLU A 763 -36.98 -6.81 34.82
C GLU A 763 -35.85 -5.98 35.46
N ASN A 764 -35.93 -5.79 36.77
CA ASN A 764 -35.01 -5.02 37.62
C ASN A 764 -34.90 -3.50 37.36
N GLY A 765 -35.61 -2.91 36.40
CA GLY A 765 -35.46 -1.49 36.05
C GLY A 765 -35.86 -0.45 37.13
N ALA A 766 -36.17 -0.86 38.36
CA ALA A 766 -36.60 0.03 39.44
C ALA A 766 -35.65 0.04 40.66
N ASP A 767 -34.52 -0.68 40.63
CA ASP A 767 -33.68 -0.96 41.80
C ASP A 767 -32.38 -0.15 41.89
N MET A 768 -32.05 0.68 40.89
CA MET A 768 -30.82 1.51 40.81
C MET A 768 -29.52 0.70 40.63
N ILE A 769 -29.62 -0.57 40.22
CA ILE A 769 -28.50 -1.49 40.04
C ILE A 769 -28.45 -1.89 38.57
N TRP A 770 -27.26 -1.82 37.96
CA TRP A 770 -27.12 -2.39 36.61
C TRP A 770 -27.14 -3.92 36.69
N ASN A 771 -28.24 -4.53 36.27
CA ASN A 771 -28.47 -5.97 36.34
C ASN A 771 -29.51 -6.46 35.29
N PRO A 772 -29.29 -6.21 33.98
CA PRO A 772 -30.27 -6.56 32.97
C PRO A 772 -30.63 -8.04 32.96
N THR A 773 -31.90 -8.28 32.70
CA THR A 773 -32.51 -9.60 32.51
C THR A 773 -32.20 -10.16 31.12
N ASP A 774 -32.38 -11.48 30.90
CA ASP A 774 -32.20 -12.13 29.59
C ASP A 774 -33.46 -12.02 28.68
N ARG A 775 -34.51 -11.35 29.17
CA ARG A 775 -35.83 -11.32 28.51
C ARG A 775 -35.98 -10.10 27.62
N LEU A 776 -36.07 -10.34 26.32
CA LEU A 776 -36.34 -9.31 25.32
C LEU A 776 -37.83 -8.89 25.29
N VAL A 777 -38.74 -9.86 25.43
CA VAL A 777 -40.20 -9.67 25.35
C VAL A 777 -40.95 -10.50 26.38
N ASP A 778 -42.19 -10.13 26.66
CA ASP A 778 -43.09 -10.92 27.50
C ASP A 778 -43.80 -12.04 26.71
N GLY A 779 -44.70 -12.78 27.38
CA GLY A 779 -45.42 -13.91 26.80
C GLY A 779 -46.44 -13.54 25.70
N VAL A 780 -46.74 -12.24 25.49
CA VAL A 780 -47.60 -11.76 24.41
C VAL A 780 -46.84 -10.95 23.36
N GLY A 781 -45.52 -10.84 23.49
CA GLY A 781 -44.64 -10.16 22.54
C GLY A 781 -44.42 -8.66 22.82
N SER A 782 -44.85 -8.16 23.99
CA SER A 782 -44.56 -6.78 24.39
C SER A 782 -43.08 -6.63 24.80
N PRO A 783 -42.41 -5.51 24.45
CA PRO A 783 -41.01 -5.29 24.80
C PRO A 783 -40.76 -5.29 26.32
N LEU A 784 -39.67 -5.94 26.72
CA LEU A 784 -39.10 -5.91 28.06
C LEU A 784 -37.65 -5.42 28.05
N MET A 785 -36.89 -5.78 27.01
CA MET A 785 -35.51 -5.33 26.75
C MET A 785 -34.60 -5.42 27.99
N GLY A 786 -34.77 -6.48 28.79
CA GLY A 786 -34.03 -6.69 30.03
C GLY A 786 -34.12 -5.52 31.02
N GLY A 787 -35.23 -4.78 31.06
CA GLY A 787 -35.41 -3.61 31.94
C GLY A 787 -34.91 -2.28 31.36
N VAL A 788 -34.39 -2.29 30.12
CA VAL A 788 -33.81 -1.12 29.44
C VAL A 788 -32.58 -0.59 30.20
N HIS A 789 -31.51 -1.40 30.27
CA HIS A 789 -30.25 -1.07 30.97
C HIS A 789 -29.07 -0.72 30.04
N PRO A 790 -29.18 0.29 29.15
CA PRO A 790 -28.07 0.70 28.31
C PRO A 790 -26.95 1.31 29.16
N VAL A 791 -25.72 1.18 28.67
CA VAL A 791 -24.52 1.75 29.29
C VAL A 791 -24.00 2.86 28.40
N TYR A 792 -23.73 4.01 28.99
CA TYR A 792 -23.27 5.22 28.34
C TYR A 792 -21.81 5.48 28.69
N VAL A 793 -20.96 5.69 27.67
CA VAL A 793 -19.55 6.05 27.85
C VAL A 793 -19.30 7.43 27.27
N TYR A 794 -18.73 8.32 28.09
CA TYR A 794 -18.43 9.69 27.70
C TYR A 794 -16.97 9.81 27.27
N GLY A 795 -16.72 10.57 26.21
CA GLY A 795 -15.38 10.85 25.72
C GLY A 795 -14.62 11.84 26.60
N TYR A 796 -13.34 12.04 26.28
CA TYR A 796 -12.44 12.92 27.01
C TYR A 796 -11.91 14.03 26.10
N HIS A 797 -11.98 15.28 26.57
CA HIS A 797 -11.35 16.45 25.93
C HIS A 797 -11.52 16.59 24.40
N TYR A 798 -12.72 16.28 23.86
CA TYR A 798 -12.96 16.35 22.42
C TYR A 798 -12.68 17.72 21.81
N ALA A 799 -13.04 18.82 22.48
CA ALA A 799 -12.87 20.15 21.91
C ALA A 799 -11.39 20.48 21.73
N SER A 800 -10.58 20.26 22.77
CA SER A 800 -9.16 20.58 22.73
C SER A 800 -8.33 19.61 21.88
N ILE A 801 -8.63 18.31 21.90
CA ILE A 801 -7.92 17.32 21.08
C ILE A 801 -8.19 17.56 19.59
N GLN A 802 -9.46 17.81 19.23
CA GLN A 802 -9.86 17.99 17.83
C GLN A 802 -9.58 19.40 17.31
N GLY A 803 -9.32 20.38 18.19
CA GLY A 803 -9.17 21.78 17.79
C GLY A 803 -10.45 22.38 17.21
N ASP A 804 -11.61 21.81 17.55
CA ASP A 804 -12.91 22.19 17.01
C ASP A 804 -13.42 23.46 17.71
N PRO A 805 -13.54 24.61 17.01
CA PRO A 805 -14.00 25.86 17.61
C PRO A 805 -15.50 25.88 17.92
N PHE A 806 -16.26 24.84 17.53
CA PHE A 806 -17.71 24.73 17.66
C PHE A 806 -18.17 23.79 18.79
N ILE A 807 -17.25 23.02 19.40
CA ILE A 807 -17.46 22.35 20.69
C ILE A 807 -16.84 23.21 21.79
N GLY A 808 -17.67 23.76 22.67
CA GLY A 808 -17.22 24.72 23.67
C GLY A 808 -16.72 24.12 24.98
N ASN A 809 -16.78 22.81 25.19
CA ASN A 809 -16.49 22.23 26.51
C ASN A 809 -15.84 20.85 26.44
N ASP A 810 -14.73 20.73 27.17
CA ASP A 810 -14.00 19.48 27.38
C ASP A 810 -14.56 18.70 28.58
N PHE A 811 -14.81 17.41 28.37
CA PHE A 811 -15.25 16.50 29.43
C PHE A 811 -14.03 15.92 30.18
N PRO A 812 -13.94 16.06 31.52
CA PRO A 812 -12.73 15.68 32.26
C PRO A 812 -12.59 14.17 32.47
N ALA A 813 -11.40 13.74 32.87
CA ALA A 813 -11.13 12.35 33.27
C ALA A 813 -11.87 11.99 34.58
N TYR A 814 -12.29 10.73 34.70
CA TYR A 814 -12.86 10.18 35.92
C TYR A 814 -11.75 9.88 36.93
N ILE A 815 -11.56 10.76 37.91
CA ILE A 815 -10.60 10.57 39.01
C ILE A 815 -11.35 9.97 40.21
N PRO A 816 -11.12 8.70 40.59
CA PRO A 816 -11.94 8.02 41.62
C PRO A 816 -12.00 8.77 42.96
N SER A 817 -10.88 9.34 43.40
CA SER A 817 -10.81 10.11 44.66
C SER A 817 -11.66 11.38 44.68
N VAL A 818 -12.15 11.83 43.52
CA VAL A 818 -12.99 13.03 43.35
C VAL A 818 -14.40 12.63 42.92
N ALA A 819 -14.51 11.82 41.86
CA ALA A 819 -15.76 11.51 41.17
C ALA A 819 -16.64 10.47 41.88
N GLU A 820 -16.11 9.72 42.85
CA GLU A 820 -16.95 8.84 43.69
C GLU A 820 -17.82 9.63 44.67
N ASN A 821 -17.51 10.91 44.91
CA ASN A 821 -18.36 11.83 45.67
C ASN A 821 -19.26 12.63 44.71
N ASN A 822 -20.57 12.66 44.96
CA ASN A 822 -21.53 13.39 44.12
C ASN A 822 -21.13 14.86 43.88
N ALA A 823 -20.57 15.56 44.87
CA ALA A 823 -20.16 16.95 44.71
C ALA A 823 -18.98 17.12 43.74
N GLY A 824 -18.12 16.10 43.61
CA GLY A 824 -16.98 16.07 42.70
C GLY A 824 -17.26 15.32 41.39
N ASN A 825 -18.43 14.71 41.23
CA ASN A 825 -18.78 13.97 40.03
C ASN A 825 -19.31 14.93 38.96
N GLU A 826 -18.49 15.20 37.93
CA GLU A 826 -18.83 16.17 36.89
C GLU A 826 -20.12 15.80 36.15
N LEU A 827 -20.27 14.52 35.77
CA LEU A 827 -21.44 14.09 35.01
C LEU A 827 -22.74 14.27 35.81
N TYR A 828 -22.74 13.92 37.09
CA TYR A 828 -23.88 14.14 37.98
C TYR A 828 -24.22 15.63 38.10
N ASN A 829 -23.21 16.47 38.36
CA ASN A 829 -23.39 17.91 38.47
C ASN A 829 -23.98 18.53 37.17
N GLN A 830 -23.54 18.05 36.00
CA GLN A 830 -24.07 18.48 34.71
C GLN A 830 -25.51 17.99 34.51
N TYR A 831 -25.86 16.78 34.94
CA TYR A 831 -27.24 16.30 34.90
C TYR A 831 -28.18 17.11 35.79
N GLN A 832 -27.73 17.56 36.97
CA GLN A 832 -28.52 18.49 37.80
C GLN A 832 -28.82 19.80 37.06
N LEU A 833 -27.88 20.30 36.26
CA LEU A 833 -28.09 21.47 35.40
C LEU A 833 -28.99 21.17 34.20
N VAL A 834 -28.88 19.97 33.61
CA VAL A 834 -29.78 19.49 32.55
C VAL A 834 -31.22 19.48 33.05
N GLU A 835 -31.47 18.94 34.25
CA GLU A 835 -32.80 18.92 34.88
C GLU A 835 -33.34 20.31 35.20
N ALA A 836 -32.44 21.24 35.56
CA ALA A 836 -32.73 22.67 35.66
C ALA A 836 -32.93 23.37 34.30
N ASN A 837 -32.99 22.62 33.20
CA ASN A 837 -33.18 23.09 31.82
C ASN A 837 -32.06 24.01 31.30
N ASN A 838 -30.83 23.81 31.75
CA ASN A 838 -29.68 24.52 31.22
C ASN A 838 -29.26 23.98 29.84
N THR A 839 -29.33 24.82 28.81
CA THR A 839 -28.97 24.45 27.42
C THR A 839 -27.49 24.11 27.25
N VAL A 840 -26.58 24.80 27.95
CA VAL A 840 -25.13 24.55 27.87
C VAL A 840 -24.79 23.21 28.48
N ALA A 841 -25.40 22.85 29.61
CA ALA A 841 -25.24 21.53 30.22
C ALA A 841 -25.78 20.40 29.34
N LYS A 842 -26.91 20.60 28.65
CA LYS A 842 -27.42 19.64 27.65
C LYS A 842 -26.41 19.43 26.52
N GLN A 843 -25.84 20.52 25.98
CA GLN A 843 -24.79 20.41 24.97
C GLN A 843 -23.55 19.71 25.52
N PHE A 844 -23.13 20.01 26.75
CA PHE A 844 -22.00 19.38 27.41
C PHE A 844 -22.17 17.87 27.54
N VAL A 845 -23.29 17.41 28.11
CA VAL A 845 -23.56 15.98 28.36
C VAL A 845 -23.71 15.23 27.04
N TYR A 846 -24.61 15.69 26.16
CA TYR A 846 -24.97 14.91 24.99
C TYR A 846 -23.92 14.94 23.88
N LYS A 847 -23.17 16.04 23.69
CA LYS A 847 -22.11 16.09 22.64
C LYS A 847 -20.86 15.28 22.99
N ASN A 848 -20.62 15.05 24.28
CA ASN A 848 -19.49 14.24 24.75
C ASN A 848 -19.87 12.77 24.95
N LEU A 849 -21.13 12.38 24.74
CA LEU A 849 -21.55 10.98 24.79
C LEU A 849 -21.00 10.26 23.55
N ALA A 850 -20.19 9.23 23.77
CA ALA A 850 -19.44 8.56 22.73
C ALA A 850 -20.11 7.25 22.30
N TRP A 851 -20.07 6.26 23.20
CA TRP A 851 -20.55 4.91 22.95
C TRP A 851 -21.77 4.60 23.82
N ILE A 852 -22.69 3.83 23.25
CA ILE A 852 -23.86 3.31 23.95
C ILE A 852 -23.94 1.82 23.69
N ALA A 853 -23.82 1.04 24.75
CA ALA A 853 -24.07 -0.40 24.70
C ALA A 853 -25.51 -0.68 25.16
N TYR A 854 -26.17 -1.67 24.58
CA TYR A 854 -27.49 -2.13 25.03
C TYR A 854 -27.44 -3.59 25.54
N PRO A 855 -26.76 -3.83 26.67
CA PRO A 855 -26.46 -5.17 27.16
C PRO A 855 -27.67 -5.89 27.77
N LEU A 856 -27.64 -7.22 27.66
CA LEU A 856 -28.57 -8.17 28.27
C LEU A 856 -27.78 -9.30 28.94
N ALA A 857 -28.38 -9.97 29.92
CA ALA A 857 -27.89 -11.29 30.30
C ALA A 857 -28.07 -12.26 29.12
N ALA A 858 -27.08 -13.10 28.86
CA ALA A 858 -27.21 -14.16 27.87
C ALA A 858 -28.27 -15.17 28.33
N PRO A 859 -29.03 -15.80 27.40
CA PRO A 859 -30.09 -16.73 27.75
C PRO A 859 -29.67 -17.80 28.77
N GLY A 860 -30.39 -17.88 29.89
CA GLY A 860 -30.12 -18.83 30.97
C GLY A 860 -29.10 -18.39 32.02
N TYR A 861 -28.56 -17.18 31.92
CA TYR A 861 -27.79 -16.54 32.99
C TYR A 861 -28.67 -15.57 33.79
N ASP A 862 -28.53 -15.60 35.12
CA ASP A 862 -29.09 -14.59 36.02
C ASP A 862 -27.93 -13.81 36.64
N ILE A 863 -27.85 -12.52 36.32
CA ILE A 863 -26.77 -11.63 36.78
C ILE A 863 -27.21 -10.69 37.91
N THR A 864 -28.41 -10.87 38.45
CA THR A 864 -28.99 -10.01 39.50
C THR A 864 -28.11 -9.96 40.76
N ASN A 865 -27.36 -11.04 41.03
CA ASN A 865 -26.45 -11.15 42.18
C ASN A 865 -24.96 -11.21 41.76
N GLY A 866 -24.62 -10.64 40.60
CA GLY A 866 -23.30 -10.70 40.00
C GLY A 866 -23.19 -11.73 38.88
N PHE A 867 -22.20 -11.55 38.02
CA PHE A 867 -21.95 -12.38 36.83
C PHE A 867 -20.82 -13.39 37.06
N PRO A 868 -20.73 -14.50 36.31
CA PRO A 868 -19.88 -15.65 36.66
C PRO A 868 -18.38 -15.53 36.35
N THR A 869 -17.95 -14.55 35.56
CA THR A 869 -16.54 -14.26 35.24
C THR A 869 -16.41 -12.82 34.76
N ASP A 870 -15.25 -12.20 34.93
CA ASP A 870 -14.99 -10.87 34.38
C ASP A 870 -15.01 -10.90 32.85
N ALA A 871 -15.43 -9.78 32.25
CA ALA A 871 -15.50 -9.59 30.80
C ALA A 871 -14.92 -8.24 30.40
N GLU A 872 -14.27 -8.16 29.24
CA GLU A 872 -13.69 -6.94 28.69
C GLU A 872 -14.14 -6.78 27.24
N ILE A 873 -14.78 -5.65 26.95
CA ILE A 873 -15.15 -5.24 25.59
C ILE A 873 -14.08 -4.26 25.11
N GLU A 874 -13.41 -4.60 24.01
CA GLU A 874 -12.43 -3.74 23.35
C GLU A 874 -13.04 -3.18 22.06
N LEU A 875 -13.16 -1.86 21.96
CA LEU A 875 -13.53 -1.15 20.72
C LEU A 875 -12.32 -0.34 20.24
N ARG A 876 -11.97 -0.48 18.97
CA ARG A 876 -10.85 0.21 18.33
C ARG A 876 -11.31 0.90 17.06
N VAL A 877 -10.98 2.18 16.96
CA VAL A 877 -11.27 3.01 15.79
C VAL A 877 -10.00 3.72 15.34
N ASN A 878 -9.94 4.07 14.06
CA ASN A 878 -8.84 4.86 13.55
C ASN A 878 -8.81 6.26 14.20
N LYS A 879 -7.60 6.75 14.50
CA LYS A 879 -7.36 8.07 15.08
C LYS A 879 -6.20 8.76 14.40
N GLU A 880 -6.51 9.90 13.79
CA GLU A 880 -5.53 10.86 13.30
C GLU A 880 -4.54 11.26 14.40
N TYR A 881 -3.28 11.41 14.02
CA TYR A 881 -2.28 12.09 14.84
C TYR A 881 -2.64 13.57 15.00
N LYS A 882 -2.73 14.01 16.25
CA LYS A 882 -3.06 15.39 16.65
C LYS A 882 -2.16 15.87 17.77
N ASN A 883 -2.12 17.18 17.93
CA ASN A 883 -1.44 17.74 19.10
C ASN A 883 -2.26 17.50 20.36
N TYR A 884 -1.62 17.01 21.40
CA TYR A 884 -2.21 16.83 22.71
C TYR A 884 -1.11 16.96 23.76
N SER A 885 -1.37 17.76 24.79
CA SER A 885 -0.40 17.98 25.87
C SER A 885 -0.67 16.97 26.98
N ALA A 886 0.29 16.09 27.23
CA ALA A 886 0.26 15.22 28.41
C ALA A 886 1.47 15.49 29.30
N THR A 887 2.67 15.14 28.85
CA THR A 887 3.90 15.46 29.59
C THR A 887 4.44 16.85 29.25
N GLY A 888 4.10 17.39 28.07
CA GLY A 888 4.52 18.70 27.59
C GLY A 888 5.95 18.76 27.05
N GLN A 889 6.61 17.63 26.86
CA GLN A 889 8.00 17.51 26.40
C GLN A 889 8.19 17.97 24.95
N ASN A 890 7.21 17.77 24.06
CA ASN A 890 7.27 18.22 22.66
C ASN A 890 6.27 19.35 22.35
N GLY A 891 5.92 20.17 23.36
CA GLY A 891 5.03 21.33 23.16
C GLY A 891 3.66 20.94 22.58
N SER A 892 3.09 19.84 23.07
CA SER A 892 1.86 19.19 22.60
C SER A 892 1.95 18.44 21.28
N ARG A 893 3.04 18.55 20.52
CA ARG A 893 3.22 17.77 19.30
C ARG A 893 3.44 16.29 19.63
N PRO A 894 3.07 15.33 18.75
CA PRO A 894 3.29 13.92 19.03
C PRO A 894 4.73 13.58 19.38
N MET A 895 4.88 12.80 20.45
CA MET A 895 6.16 12.31 20.93
C MET A 895 5.95 10.96 21.62
N TYR A 896 6.80 10.01 21.28
CA TYR A 896 6.72 8.63 21.77
C TYR A 896 8.10 8.14 22.15
N SER A 897 8.17 7.15 23.03
CA SER A 897 9.44 6.54 23.43
C SER A 897 9.34 5.05 23.68
N TRP A 898 10.48 4.36 23.65
CA TRP A 898 10.59 2.94 23.99
C TRP A 898 12.01 2.58 24.45
N SER A 899 12.18 1.42 25.07
CA SER A 899 13.49 0.83 25.33
C SER A 899 13.61 -0.48 24.54
N MET A 900 14.80 -0.74 23.99
CA MET A 900 15.13 -2.01 23.35
C MET A 900 16.07 -2.89 24.20
N ASP A 901 16.39 -2.48 25.44
CA ASP A 901 17.35 -3.20 26.30
C ASP A 901 16.99 -4.67 26.53
N ASP A 902 15.69 -4.95 26.74
CA ASP A 902 15.19 -6.30 27.01
C ASP A 902 15.17 -7.18 25.75
N ILE A 903 15.15 -6.57 24.56
CA ILE A 903 14.98 -7.27 23.27
C ILE A 903 16.25 -7.25 22.40
N ALA A 904 17.28 -6.53 22.83
CA ALA A 904 18.55 -6.40 22.13
C ALA A 904 19.24 -7.76 21.94
N THR A 905 19.84 -7.92 20.76
CA THR A 905 20.57 -9.12 20.36
C THR A 905 21.81 -9.29 21.24
N THR A 906 22.09 -10.52 21.64
CA THR A 906 23.33 -10.85 22.38
C THR A 906 24.24 -11.71 21.51
N THR A 907 25.52 -11.37 21.42
CA THR A 907 26.55 -12.16 20.72
C THR A 907 27.63 -12.62 21.69
N GLY A 908 28.47 -13.59 21.30
CA GLY A 908 29.56 -14.11 22.15
C GLY A 908 29.06 -14.86 23.39
N SER A 909 27.82 -15.36 23.38
CA SER A 909 27.24 -16.06 24.52
C SER A 909 27.68 -17.53 24.58
N ILE A 910 28.56 -17.85 25.54
CA ILE A 910 29.04 -19.22 25.78
C ILE A 910 27.87 -20.17 26.08
N ASP A 911 26.86 -19.70 26.80
CA ASP A 911 25.68 -20.52 27.13
C ASP A 911 24.89 -20.88 25.86
N ARG A 912 24.73 -19.93 24.93
CA ARG A 912 24.08 -20.20 23.62
C ARG A 912 24.92 -21.13 22.75
N LEU A 913 26.24 -20.98 22.74
CA LEU A 913 27.13 -21.92 22.06
C LEU A 913 27.05 -23.34 22.63
N ALA A 914 26.91 -23.48 23.95
CA ALA A 914 26.76 -24.78 24.60
C ALA A 914 25.44 -25.47 24.18
N GLU A 915 24.35 -24.70 24.08
CA GLU A 915 23.06 -25.17 23.54
C GLU A 915 23.19 -25.58 22.05
N ALA A 916 23.91 -24.78 21.25
CA ALA A 916 24.14 -25.06 19.82
C ALA A 916 24.87 -26.39 19.57
N LEU A 917 25.70 -26.88 20.50
CA LEU A 917 26.37 -28.18 20.39
C LEU A 917 25.37 -29.33 20.20
N ASP A 918 24.18 -29.23 20.79
CA ASP A 918 23.18 -30.28 20.70
C ASP A 918 22.48 -30.35 19.36
N MET A 919 22.51 -29.25 18.60
CA MET A 919 21.93 -29.13 17.27
C MET A 919 22.85 -29.63 16.16
N ILE A 920 24.16 -29.80 16.43
CA ILE A 920 25.13 -30.28 15.44
C ILE A 920 24.68 -31.64 14.90
N ASN A 921 24.52 -31.71 13.58
CA ASN A 921 24.09 -32.91 12.89
C ASN A 921 24.80 -33.08 11.54
N VAL A 922 24.48 -34.16 10.83
CA VAL A 922 24.92 -34.42 9.46
C VAL A 922 23.71 -34.78 8.62
N VAL A 923 23.59 -34.20 7.43
CA VAL A 923 22.44 -34.35 6.53
C VAL A 923 22.87 -34.60 5.08
N PRO A 924 22.20 -35.52 4.35
CA PRO A 924 21.23 -36.49 4.87
C PRO A 924 21.91 -37.55 5.73
N ASN A 925 21.19 -38.06 6.74
CA ASN A 925 21.65 -39.17 7.58
C ASN A 925 20.48 -40.10 7.92
N PRO A 926 20.42 -41.32 7.35
CA PRO A 926 21.43 -41.95 6.49
C PRO A 926 21.52 -41.37 5.08
N TYR A 927 22.72 -41.35 4.50
CA TYR A 927 22.94 -41.07 3.07
C TYR A 927 22.75 -42.37 2.26
N TYR A 928 21.84 -42.38 1.28
CA TYR A 928 21.58 -43.54 0.42
C TYR A 928 21.83 -43.22 -1.05
N ALA A 929 23.11 -43.10 -1.43
CA ALA A 929 23.51 -42.93 -2.84
C ALA A 929 22.84 -41.75 -3.57
N TYR A 930 22.33 -40.76 -2.83
CA TYR A 930 21.70 -39.55 -3.34
C TYR A 930 21.63 -38.50 -2.23
N SER A 931 21.86 -37.25 -2.59
CA SER A 931 21.58 -36.07 -1.78
C SER A 931 21.11 -34.94 -2.69
N GLU A 932 20.14 -34.17 -2.23
CA GLU A 932 19.64 -32.97 -2.95
C GLU A 932 20.73 -31.90 -3.15
N TYR A 933 21.84 -31.96 -2.41
CA TYR A 933 22.97 -31.04 -2.55
C TYR A 933 23.90 -31.38 -3.73
N GLU A 934 23.70 -32.51 -4.41
CA GLU A 934 24.58 -32.98 -5.49
C GLU A 934 24.15 -32.38 -6.83
N ARG A 935 25.05 -31.65 -7.50
CA ARG A 935 24.75 -31.02 -8.80
C ARG A 935 25.00 -31.93 -10.02
N THR A 936 25.77 -33.01 -9.86
CA THR A 936 26.11 -33.93 -10.95
C THR A 936 26.16 -35.37 -10.47
N ARG A 937 26.13 -36.34 -11.40
CA ARG A 937 26.21 -37.78 -11.08
C ARG A 937 27.55 -38.21 -10.45
N LEU A 938 28.58 -37.38 -10.53
CA LEU A 938 29.90 -37.62 -9.95
C LEU A 938 30.09 -36.90 -8.61
N ASP A 939 29.18 -36.00 -8.23
CA ASP A 939 29.21 -35.31 -6.94
C ASP A 939 28.55 -36.20 -5.89
N THR A 940 29.24 -36.44 -4.79
CA THR A 940 28.69 -37.09 -3.60
C THR A 940 28.92 -36.20 -2.40
N ARG A 941 27.86 -35.73 -1.76
CA ARG A 941 27.97 -34.70 -0.72
C ARG A 941 27.04 -34.94 0.44
N VAL A 942 27.55 -34.70 1.65
CA VAL A 942 26.77 -34.53 2.87
C VAL A 942 27.21 -33.23 3.56
N LYS A 943 26.31 -32.60 4.30
CA LYS A 943 26.60 -31.39 5.09
C LYS A 943 26.65 -31.73 6.56
N ILE A 944 27.68 -31.26 7.25
CA ILE A 944 27.73 -31.22 8.71
C ILE A 944 27.23 -29.83 9.11
N THR A 945 26.14 -29.77 9.86
CA THR A 945 25.32 -28.56 10.05
C THR A 945 25.36 -28.04 11.49
N ASN A 946 24.88 -26.80 11.68
CA ASN A 946 24.83 -26.09 12.97
C ASN A 946 26.20 -25.96 13.65
N LEU A 947 27.26 -25.79 12.86
CA LEU A 947 28.63 -25.70 13.34
C LEU A 947 28.97 -24.27 13.76
N PRO A 948 29.49 -24.04 14.99
CA PRO A 948 30.02 -22.75 15.41
C PRO A 948 31.12 -22.22 14.50
N GLU A 949 31.39 -20.91 14.53
CA GLU A 949 32.40 -20.25 13.69
C GLU A 949 33.77 -20.94 13.76
N ARG A 950 34.18 -21.32 14.97
CA ARG A 950 35.46 -21.97 15.26
C ARG A 950 35.26 -23.37 15.83
N CYS A 951 35.59 -24.38 15.03
CA CYS A 951 35.57 -25.76 15.50
C CYS A 951 36.53 -26.66 14.72
N THR A 952 36.89 -27.80 15.30
CA THR A 952 37.61 -28.87 14.61
C THR A 952 36.70 -30.08 14.44
N VAL A 953 36.45 -30.47 13.19
CA VAL A 953 35.65 -31.65 12.85
C VAL A 953 36.59 -32.78 12.45
N LYS A 954 36.53 -33.92 13.14
CA LYS A 954 37.32 -35.13 12.85
C LYS A 954 36.39 -36.29 12.55
N ILE A 955 36.57 -36.92 11.40
CA ILE A 955 35.76 -38.05 10.95
C ILE A 955 36.54 -39.34 11.14
N TYR A 956 35.95 -40.31 11.82
CA TYR A 956 36.54 -41.61 12.12
C TYR A 956 35.69 -42.75 11.57
N SER A 957 36.34 -43.86 11.20
CA SER A 957 35.62 -45.13 11.04
C SER A 957 35.25 -45.72 12.41
N VAL A 958 34.30 -46.67 12.45
CA VAL A 958 33.93 -47.41 13.68
C VAL A 958 35.10 -48.10 14.38
N ASN A 959 36.19 -48.39 13.66
CA ASN A 959 37.41 -48.98 14.24
C ASN A 959 38.39 -47.92 14.77
N GLY A 960 38.00 -46.64 14.82
CA GLY A 960 38.81 -45.53 15.35
C GLY A 960 39.84 -44.96 14.37
N LYS A 961 39.80 -45.33 13.08
CA LYS A 961 40.75 -44.79 12.09
C LYS A 961 40.29 -43.41 11.61
N LEU A 962 41.17 -42.42 11.71
CA LEU A 962 40.93 -41.08 11.17
C LEU A 962 40.80 -41.11 9.63
N ILE A 963 39.70 -40.57 9.13
CA ILE A 963 39.35 -40.50 7.70
C ILE A 963 39.70 -39.13 7.13
N ARG A 964 39.25 -38.06 7.80
CA ARG A 964 39.44 -36.67 7.38
C ARG A 964 39.32 -35.73 8.58
N THR A 965 39.95 -34.57 8.49
CA THR A 965 39.85 -33.49 9.47
C THR A 965 39.53 -32.20 8.74
N PHE A 966 38.59 -31.43 9.27
CA PHE A 966 38.30 -30.06 8.87
C PHE A 966 38.60 -29.14 10.05
N LYS A 967 39.25 -28.02 9.76
CA LYS A 967 39.39 -26.90 10.68
C LYS A 967 38.52 -25.78 10.14
N LYS A 968 37.56 -25.33 10.93
CA LYS A 968 36.62 -24.28 10.58
C LYS A 968 36.98 -23.02 11.36
N ASP A 969 37.08 -21.93 10.63
CA ASP A 969 37.28 -20.56 11.12
C ASP A 969 36.57 -19.64 10.12
N SER A 970 35.25 -19.75 10.09
CA SER A 970 34.37 -19.07 9.11
C SER A 970 32.95 -18.94 9.65
N PRO A 971 32.20 -17.89 9.28
CA PRO A 971 30.83 -17.66 9.75
C PRO A 971 29.83 -18.72 9.24
N VAL A 972 30.06 -19.30 8.06
CA VAL A 972 29.18 -20.34 7.46
C VAL A 972 28.91 -21.45 8.46
N THR A 973 27.66 -21.74 8.82
CA THR A 973 27.29 -22.71 9.88
C THR A 973 27.33 -24.18 9.44
N SER A 974 27.97 -24.49 8.31
CA SER A 974 28.07 -25.86 7.80
C SER A 974 29.41 -26.16 7.12
N ILE A 975 29.72 -27.45 6.97
CA ILE A 975 30.85 -27.96 6.19
C ILE A 975 30.35 -29.03 5.23
N ASP A 976 30.75 -28.90 3.97
CA ASP A 976 30.51 -29.91 2.94
C ASP A 976 31.58 -31.01 3.02
N TRP A 977 31.12 -32.26 3.18
CA TRP A 977 31.97 -33.43 3.04
C TRP A 977 31.61 -34.20 1.76
N ASP A 978 32.55 -34.20 0.83
CA ASP A 978 32.53 -34.93 -0.45
C ASP A 978 32.58 -36.47 -0.34
N LEU A 979 32.42 -37.01 0.88
CA LEU A 979 32.57 -38.43 1.22
C LEU A 979 33.93 -39.04 0.81
N ASN A 980 34.98 -38.22 0.68
CA ASN A 980 36.35 -38.66 0.47
C ASN A 980 37.17 -38.61 1.75
N ASN A 981 38.18 -39.47 1.84
CA ASN A 981 39.21 -39.36 2.87
C ASN A 981 40.23 -38.25 2.54
N TRP A 982 41.19 -38.01 3.44
CA TRP A 982 42.24 -37.00 3.27
C TRP A 982 43.12 -37.13 2.01
N LYS A 983 43.08 -38.27 1.30
CA LYS A 983 43.77 -38.49 0.01
C LYS A 983 42.85 -38.31 -1.20
N ASN A 984 41.65 -37.74 -1.03
CA ASN A 984 40.62 -37.63 -2.07
C ASN A 984 40.19 -38.99 -2.65
N ILE A 985 40.18 -40.03 -1.81
CA ILE A 985 39.68 -41.36 -2.20
C ILE A 985 38.30 -41.56 -1.56
N PRO A 986 37.27 -41.96 -2.32
CA PRO A 986 35.94 -42.23 -1.79
C PRO A 986 35.97 -43.24 -0.66
N VAL A 987 35.21 -42.96 0.40
CA VAL A 987 35.09 -43.90 1.53
C VAL A 987 34.20 -45.09 1.17
N ALA A 988 34.29 -46.18 1.94
CA ALA A 988 33.42 -47.33 1.74
C ALA A 988 32.03 -47.09 2.35
N GLY A 989 31.00 -47.80 1.89
CA GLY A 989 29.70 -47.77 2.56
C GLY A 989 29.79 -48.28 4.00
N GLY A 990 29.20 -47.57 4.96
CA GLY A 990 29.24 -47.96 6.38
C GLY A 990 28.97 -46.82 7.37
N VAL A 991 29.17 -47.11 8.65
CA VAL A 991 29.02 -46.15 9.76
C VAL A 991 30.33 -45.40 10.01
N TYR A 992 30.22 -44.09 10.24
CA TYR A 992 31.29 -43.18 10.62
C TYR A 992 30.93 -42.38 11.87
N LEU A 993 31.94 -41.98 12.63
CA LEU A 993 31.80 -41.11 13.80
C LEU A 993 32.37 -39.74 13.45
N ILE A 994 31.56 -38.70 13.57
CA ILE A 994 31.96 -37.31 13.38
C ILE A 994 32.11 -36.69 14.76
N HIS A 995 33.34 -36.38 15.15
CA HIS A 995 33.67 -35.70 16.39
C HIS A 995 33.89 -34.22 16.09
N VAL A 996 33.10 -33.36 16.74
CA VAL A 996 33.22 -31.91 16.65
C VAL A 996 33.71 -31.40 17.99
N ASP A 997 34.82 -30.66 17.96
CA ASP A 997 35.48 -30.07 19.10
C ASP A 997 35.42 -28.55 18.97
N VAL A 998 34.73 -27.89 19.90
CA VAL A 998 34.53 -26.44 19.95
C VAL A 998 35.35 -25.88 21.12
N PRO A 999 36.39 -25.08 20.85
CA PRO A 999 37.28 -24.57 21.88
C PRO A 999 36.53 -23.87 23.01
N ASP A 1000 36.93 -24.14 24.25
CA ASP A 1000 36.41 -23.50 25.48
C ASP A 1000 34.90 -23.68 25.75
N VAL A 1001 34.19 -24.46 24.92
CA VAL A 1001 32.75 -24.77 25.07
C VAL A 1001 32.52 -26.26 25.35
N GLY A 1002 32.98 -27.16 24.46
CA GLY A 1002 32.74 -28.59 24.60
C GLY A 1002 32.89 -29.41 23.32
N GLU A 1003 32.47 -30.68 23.39
CA GLU A 1003 32.60 -31.64 22.29
C GLU A 1003 31.27 -32.33 21.98
N LYS A 1004 31.00 -32.61 20.69
CA LYS A 1004 29.84 -33.38 20.21
C LYS A 1004 30.29 -34.54 19.33
N VAL A 1005 29.63 -35.69 19.45
CA VAL A 1005 29.83 -36.84 18.55
C VAL A 1005 28.53 -37.18 17.84
N VAL A 1006 28.55 -37.14 16.51
CA VAL A 1006 27.45 -37.51 15.62
C VAL A 1006 27.76 -38.84 14.93
N LYS A 1007 26.77 -39.72 14.84
CA LYS A 1007 26.88 -40.99 14.11
C LYS A 1007 26.28 -40.83 12.72
N PHE A 1008 27.08 -41.09 11.69
CA PHE A 1008 26.67 -41.03 10.29
C PHE A 1008 26.65 -42.42 9.67
N PHE A 1009 25.67 -42.72 8.81
CA PHE A 1009 25.71 -43.88 7.93
C PHE A 1009 25.63 -43.44 6.46
N GLY A 1010 26.58 -43.89 5.64
CA GLY A 1010 26.60 -43.62 4.20
C GLY A 1010 26.62 -44.91 3.38
N GLY A 1011 25.62 -45.09 2.52
CA GLY A 1011 25.56 -46.12 1.47
C GLY A 1011 26.09 -45.57 0.15
N MET A 1012 27.31 -45.95 -0.23
CA MET A 1012 27.99 -45.45 -1.43
C MET A 1012 27.52 -46.18 -2.69
N ARG A 1013 27.47 -45.48 -3.83
CA ARG A 1013 27.16 -46.07 -5.15
C ARG A 1013 28.39 -46.78 -5.70
N GLN A 1014 28.17 -47.80 -6.54
CA GLN A 1014 29.26 -48.29 -7.39
C GLN A 1014 29.64 -47.20 -8.39
N VAL A 1015 30.93 -46.88 -8.46
CA VAL A 1015 31.45 -45.92 -9.43
C VAL A 1015 31.31 -46.56 -10.82
N ASP A 1016 30.31 -46.12 -11.59
CA ASP A 1016 30.15 -46.52 -12.99
C ASP A 1016 31.00 -45.61 -13.88
N LEU A 1017 32.10 -46.18 -14.39
CA LEU A 1017 33.02 -45.50 -15.30
C LEU A 1017 32.71 -45.78 -16.78
N GLN A 1018 31.60 -46.46 -17.10
CA GLN A 1018 31.22 -46.72 -18.48
C GLN A 1018 30.33 -45.58 -19.03
N GLY A 1019 30.93 -44.73 -19.86
CA GLY A 1019 30.23 -43.69 -20.62
C GLY A 1019 30.63 -42.25 -20.29
N ILE A 1020 31.91 -42.00 -19.93
CA ILE A 1020 32.50 -40.66 -19.99
C ILE A 1020 32.62 -40.21 -21.45
#